data_AF-A0A429B6S2-F1
#
_entry.id   AF-A0A429B6S2-F1
#
_cell.length_a   1.000
_cell.length_b   1.000
_cell.length_c   1.000
_cell.angle_alpha   90.00
_cell.angle_beta   90.00
_cell.angle_gamma   90.00
#
_symmetry.space_group_name_H-M   'P 1'
#
loop_
_entity.id
_entity.type
_entity.pdbx_description
1 polymer ?
#
loop_
_entity_poly.entity_id
_entity_poly.type
_entity_poly.pdbx_seq_one_letter_code
_entity_poly.pdbx_strand_id
1 'polypeptide(L)'
;MTGSTQDYAPHPHIGGRDAALRALSAWRGSAPGAPRVVVLTGGSGSGRSRLLTGFLMLCDPEYRKRLPLDEMDPSTVPPDLPAPAVPTAEGLTAAQLLWLLADHYELDAGSTEDVFAELAALAEPVTVVVPDVDRAGPVRATGEPARVVREVLAPLAATGTVRLLTEVPRPLVAELTSGLPSGTVRVIDLDEPEWADPEGLVLHAQAALNPEFGAPELPFTVDPAVRLALGAAIGRRAGSPLVVQLAVNGILMAPEGFDPADERHLPTSVGEALDLHAGRLGADPQTLRLLLAPLALAESDGMPVGLWARLVSAVAGRDMSQALADGMLLAGPFVQPREEEAADTEEGPRMSLGLLHPAVGDEIRAGLPSVRAAQTQVAMALLEAVPEQDWSKADPYVRDHIAGHTLEAGLLPQLLTDPGLFVHADPVPLRAAVEAVPASELGAPARTYLRTAPVLTRTQPPTLLRAALLETAFVEDGLPEYADAIHQRLGLELPWRTLWSLPVPGISAVTVGSLPHPDGTATPVAVLVVPAGTPGARPVGGPGEDSRAAVLVHGLVGPGDLGDVDPALIVRPSEEQRAAAPLGLSRGADYLRVWARADQEVVAALISDTPFTAADLSPDGILLLATERGAKALRIRAADPGIAS
;
A
#
# COMPACT_ATOMS: atom_id res chain seq x y z
N MET A 1 -31.03 -15.36 36.13
CA MET A 1 -30.48 -15.05 37.46
C MET A 1 -29.97 -13.63 37.42
N THR A 2 -30.36 -12.82 38.40
CA THR A 2 -30.07 -11.39 38.50
C THR A 2 -28.68 -11.17 39.12
N GLY A 3 -27.65 -11.15 38.27
CA GLY A 3 -26.34 -10.59 38.63
C GLY A 3 -26.33 -9.10 38.31
N SER A 4 -25.81 -8.28 39.22
CA SER A 4 -25.65 -6.84 39.01
C SER A 4 -24.78 -6.57 37.79
N THR A 5 -25.37 -6.01 36.74
CA THR A 5 -24.71 -5.57 35.50
C THR A 5 -23.87 -4.29 35.68
N GLN A 6 -23.44 -3.98 36.91
CA GLN A 6 -22.77 -2.72 37.25
C GLN A 6 -21.24 -2.77 37.17
N ASP A 7 -20.62 -3.96 37.15
CA ASP A 7 -19.16 -4.09 37.23
C ASP A 7 -18.47 -4.56 35.93
N TYR A 8 -19.21 -4.72 34.83
CA TYR A 8 -18.64 -5.10 33.54
C TYR A 8 -18.70 -3.94 32.55
N ALA A 9 -17.55 -3.29 32.29
CA ALA A 9 -17.43 -2.41 31.14
C ALA A 9 -17.71 -3.25 29.88
N PRO A 10 -18.67 -2.88 29.03
CA PRO A 10 -18.98 -3.66 27.83
C PRO A 10 -17.73 -3.73 26.96
N HIS A 11 -17.32 -4.95 26.64
CA HIS A 11 -16.10 -5.16 25.86
C HIS A 11 -16.25 -4.53 24.47
N PRO A 12 -15.25 -3.79 23.96
CA PRO A 12 -15.36 -3.04 22.70
C PRO A 12 -15.57 -3.92 21.45
N HIS A 13 -15.32 -5.23 21.56
CA HIS A 13 -15.45 -6.19 20.44
C HIS A 13 -16.25 -7.45 20.77
N ILE A 14 -16.61 -7.70 22.04
CA ILE A 14 -17.22 -8.97 22.47
C ILE A 14 -18.59 -8.67 23.06
N GLY A 15 -19.59 -9.45 22.65
CA GLY A 15 -21.00 -9.30 23.04
C GLY A 15 -21.87 -8.76 21.90
N GLY A 16 -23.15 -9.14 21.94
CA GLY A 16 -24.12 -8.82 20.90
C GLY A 16 -23.97 -9.68 19.64
N ARG A 17 -24.92 -9.53 18.70
CA ARG A 17 -24.97 -10.27 17.42
C ARG A 17 -24.92 -11.80 17.59
N ASP A 18 -25.55 -12.31 18.64
CA ASP A 18 -25.47 -13.73 19.03
C ASP A 18 -25.81 -14.70 17.90
N ALA A 19 -26.80 -14.40 17.06
CA ALA A 19 -27.15 -15.24 15.92
C ALA A 19 -25.96 -15.44 14.97
N ALA A 20 -25.28 -14.34 14.62
CA ALA A 20 -24.10 -14.38 13.76
C ALA A 20 -22.94 -15.10 14.47
N LEU A 21 -22.67 -14.82 15.75
CA LEU A 21 -21.62 -15.51 16.52
C LEU A 21 -21.87 -17.02 16.64
N ARG A 22 -23.13 -17.45 16.81
CA ARG A 22 -23.50 -18.88 16.78
C ARG A 22 -23.21 -19.51 15.43
N ALA A 23 -23.55 -18.82 14.34
CA ALA A 23 -23.26 -19.30 12.98
C ALA A 23 -21.74 -19.39 12.73
N LEU A 24 -20.96 -18.40 13.16
CA LEU A 24 -19.50 -18.41 13.05
C LEU A 24 -18.86 -19.48 13.93
N SER A 25 -19.38 -19.72 15.13
CA SER A 25 -18.90 -20.78 16.03
C SER A 25 -19.20 -22.18 15.49
N ALA A 26 -20.41 -22.39 14.96
CA ALA A 26 -20.80 -23.62 14.28
C ALA A 26 -19.96 -23.87 13.02
N TRP A 27 -19.68 -22.81 12.25
CA TRP A 27 -18.74 -22.85 11.14
C TRP A 27 -17.34 -23.25 11.64
N ARG A 28 -16.78 -22.57 12.64
CA ARG A 28 -15.43 -22.88 13.15
C ARG A 28 -15.29 -24.34 13.57
N GLY A 29 -16.28 -24.87 14.27
CA GLY A 29 -16.31 -26.27 14.74
C GLY A 29 -16.66 -27.32 13.69
N SER A 30 -16.90 -26.95 12.43
CA SER A 30 -17.33 -27.87 11.36
C SER A 30 -18.59 -28.66 11.74
N ALA A 31 -19.56 -28.00 12.38
CA ALA A 31 -20.81 -28.64 12.79
C ALA A 31 -21.52 -29.29 11.57
N PRO A 32 -22.23 -30.41 11.75
CA PRO A 32 -22.95 -31.05 10.65
C PRO A 32 -23.88 -30.09 9.90
N GLY A 33 -23.69 -29.97 8.58
CA GLY A 33 -24.47 -29.05 7.74
C GLY A 33 -23.99 -27.59 7.74
N ALA A 34 -22.92 -27.27 8.48
CA ALA A 34 -22.28 -25.95 8.38
C ALA A 34 -21.65 -25.78 6.98
N PRO A 35 -21.83 -24.59 6.36
CA PRO A 35 -21.21 -24.29 5.07
C PRO A 35 -19.68 -24.30 5.20
N ARG A 36 -18.98 -24.44 4.07
CA ARG A 36 -17.51 -24.27 4.03
C ARG A 36 -17.13 -22.79 3.98
N VAL A 37 -17.92 -22.00 3.26
CA VAL A 37 -17.69 -20.58 3.01
C VAL A 37 -18.73 -19.76 3.76
N VAL A 38 -18.28 -18.79 4.54
CA VAL A 38 -19.15 -17.79 5.18
C VAL A 38 -18.75 -16.41 4.67
N VAL A 39 -19.74 -15.68 4.14
CA VAL A 39 -19.56 -14.32 3.65
C VAL A 39 -20.32 -13.38 4.58
N LEU A 40 -19.58 -12.53 5.29
CA LEU A 40 -20.13 -11.48 6.12
C LEU A 40 -20.37 -10.23 5.25
N THR A 41 -21.57 -9.67 5.30
CA THR A 41 -21.91 -8.45 4.57
C THR A 41 -22.86 -7.57 5.39
N GLY A 42 -23.14 -6.37 4.89
CA GLY A 42 -23.91 -5.36 5.58
C GLY A 42 -23.63 -3.97 5.04
N GLY A 43 -24.43 -2.99 5.44
CA GLY A 43 -24.20 -1.59 5.16
C GLY A 43 -22.91 -1.09 5.81
N SER A 44 -22.37 0.01 5.28
CA SER A 44 -21.17 0.65 5.83
C SER A 44 -21.43 1.06 7.28
N GLY A 45 -20.56 0.66 8.22
CA GLY A 45 -20.74 0.92 9.65
C GLY A 45 -21.68 -0.06 10.39
N SER A 46 -22.13 -1.16 9.76
CA SER A 46 -22.96 -2.20 10.39
C SER A 46 -22.25 -3.00 11.50
N GLY A 47 -20.92 -2.89 11.60
CA GLY A 47 -20.10 -3.54 12.62
C GLY A 47 -19.48 -4.88 12.18
N ARG A 48 -19.34 -5.13 10.86
CA ARG A 48 -18.73 -6.36 10.32
C ARG A 48 -17.32 -6.61 10.88
N SER A 49 -16.42 -5.64 10.72
CA SER A 49 -15.05 -5.73 11.24
C SER A 49 -15.03 -5.88 12.77
N ARG A 50 -15.90 -5.17 13.51
CA ARG A 50 -16.05 -5.35 14.97
C ARG A 50 -16.43 -6.78 15.36
N LEU A 51 -17.43 -7.36 14.68
CA LEU A 51 -17.86 -8.75 14.90
C LEU A 51 -16.74 -9.73 14.58
N LEU A 52 -16.05 -9.53 13.44
CA LEU A 52 -14.98 -10.41 12.98
C LEU A 52 -13.79 -10.37 13.93
N THR A 53 -13.36 -9.18 14.38
CA THR A 53 -12.33 -9.00 15.41
C THR A 53 -12.71 -9.71 16.70
N GLY A 54 -13.95 -9.53 17.19
CA GLY A 54 -14.43 -10.24 18.38
C GLY A 54 -14.41 -11.76 18.24
N PHE A 55 -14.87 -12.27 17.10
CA PHE A 55 -14.81 -13.70 16.79
C PHE A 55 -13.37 -14.24 16.75
N LEU A 56 -12.43 -13.49 16.15
CA LEU A 56 -11.02 -13.85 16.09
C LEU A 56 -10.37 -13.83 17.48
N MET A 57 -10.71 -12.87 18.33
CA MET A 57 -10.26 -12.85 19.74
C MET A 57 -10.72 -14.08 20.52
N LEU A 58 -11.90 -14.63 20.21
CA LEU A 58 -12.39 -15.89 20.83
C LEU A 58 -11.69 -17.14 20.29
N CYS A 59 -11.14 -17.07 19.07
CA CYS A 59 -10.37 -18.15 18.45
C CYS A 59 -8.89 -18.12 18.85
N ASP A 60 -8.36 -16.96 19.25
CA ASP A 60 -6.97 -16.79 19.62
C ASP A 60 -6.71 -17.32 21.05
N PRO A 61 -5.75 -18.26 21.25
CA PRO A 61 -5.50 -18.86 22.55
C PRO A 61 -5.08 -17.87 23.66
N GLU A 62 -4.39 -16.78 23.32
CA GLU A 62 -3.90 -15.81 24.31
C GLU A 62 -5.00 -14.81 24.69
N TYR A 63 -5.78 -14.32 23.72
CA TYR A 63 -6.94 -13.47 24.02
C TYR A 63 -8.04 -14.24 24.75
N ARG A 64 -8.32 -15.47 24.33
CA ARG A 64 -9.37 -16.32 24.91
C ARG A 64 -9.21 -16.52 26.42
N LYS A 65 -7.98 -16.64 26.94
CA LYS A 65 -7.69 -16.79 28.39
C LYS A 65 -8.06 -15.55 29.22
N ARG A 66 -8.18 -14.39 28.58
CA ARG A 66 -8.47 -13.11 29.22
C ARG A 66 -9.96 -12.75 29.20
N LEU A 67 -10.78 -13.55 28.52
CA LEU A 67 -12.21 -13.31 28.35
C LEU A 67 -13.03 -14.13 29.37
N PRO A 68 -14.14 -13.59 29.89
CA PRO A 68 -15.01 -14.30 30.84
C PRO A 68 -15.94 -15.30 30.11
N LEU A 69 -15.35 -16.34 29.53
CA LEU A 69 -16.09 -17.30 28.68
C LEU A 69 -17.24 -18.00 29.42
N ASP A 70 -17.09 -18.23 30.72
CA ASP A 70 -18.09 -18.88 31.56
C ASP A 70 -19.37 -18.04 31.73
N GLU A 71 -19.30 -16.74 31.45
CA GLU A 71 -20.43 -15.81 31.50
C GLU A 71 -21.13 -15.66 30.13
N MET A 72 -20.53 -16.20 29.07
CA MET A 72 -21.05 -16.13 27.70
C MET A 72 -21.97 -17.31 27.38
N ASP A 73 -22.87 -17.13 26.40
CA ASP A 73 -23.61 -18.25 25.80
C ASP A 73 -22.61 -19.25 25.16
N PRO A 74 -22.53 -20.51 25.63
CA PRO A 74 -21.57 -21.47 25.08
C PRO A 74 -21.72 -21.70 23.57
N SER A 75 -22.90 -21.42 22.99
CA SER A 75 -23.13 -21.56 21.56
C SER A 75 -22.53 -20.43 20.71
N THR A 76 -22.20 -19.28 21.30
CA THR A 76 -21.52 -18.15 20.64
C THR A 76 -20.00 -18.21 20.77
N VAL A 77 -19.50 -19.18 21.53
CA VAL A 77 -18.06 -19.37 21.78
C VAL A 77 -17.52 -20.43 20.82
N PRO A 78 -16.58 -20.10 19.91
CA PRO A 78 -15.97 -21.08 19.02
C PRO A 78 -15.19 -22.13 19.81
N PRO A 79 -15.07 -23.36 19.28
CA PRO A 79 -14.28 -24.41 19.91
C PRO A 79 -12.80 -24.05 19.94
N ASP A 80 -12.10 -24.61 20.93
CA ASP A 80 -10.65 -24.45 21.10
C ASP A 80 -9.92 -25.25 20.00
N LEU A 81 -9.57 -24.55 18.92
CA LEU A 81 -8.86 -25.04 17.76
C LEU A 81 -7.70 -24.08 17.46
N PRO A 82 -6.65 -24.51 16.72
CA PRO A 82 -5.57 -23.61 16.31
C PRO A 82 -6.09 -22.32 15.67
N ALA A 83 -5.42 -21.19 15.86
CA ALA A 83 -5.85 -19.93 15.25
C ALA A 83 -5.91 -20.07 13.71
N PRO A 84 -6.93 -19.51 13.04
CA PRO A 84 -6.99 -19.52 11.58
C PRO A 84 -5.92 -18.61 10.97
N ALA A 85 -5.60 -18.80 9.69
CA ALA A 85 -4.83 -17.81 8.94
C ALA A 85 -5.69 -16.56 8.73
N VAL A 86 -5.16 -15.38 9.06
CA VAL A 86 -5.89 -14.10 8.95
C VAL A 86 -5.10 -13.07 8.13
N PRO A 87 -4.96 -13.25 6.81
CA PRO A 87 -4.33 -12.24 5.98
C PRO A 87 -5.31 -11.06 5.82
N THR A 88 -4.99 -9.90 6.40
CA THR A 88 -5.77 -8.68 6.17
C THR A 88 -5.62 -8.21 4.73
N ALA A 89 -6.72 -7.80 4.09
CA ALA A 89 -6.67 -7.21 2.77
C ALA A 89 -6.24 -5.75 2.78
N GLU A 90 -6.25 -5.07 3.94
CA GLU A 90 -5.98 -3.65 4.08
C GLU A 90 -4.64 -3.24 3.45
N GLY A 91 -4.70 -2.33 2.47
CA GLY A 91 -3.51 -1.82 1.76
C GLY A 91 -2.84 -2.82 0.82
N LEU A 92 -3.30 -4.08 0.77
CA LEU A 92 -2.68 -5.14 -0.03
C LEU A 92 -3.37 -5.33 -1.37
N THR A 93 -2.57 -5.62 -2.39
CA THR A 93 -3.06 -6.13 -3.67
C THR A 93 -3.50 -7.60 -3.56
N ALA A 94 -4.34 -8.05 -4.47
CA ALA A 94 -4.78 -9.43 -4.60
C ALA A 94 -3.59 -10.41 -4.67
N ALA A 95 -2.52 -10.04 -5.39
CA ALA A 95 -1.31 -10.85 -5.49
C ALA A 95 -0.55 -10.92 -4.16
N GLN A 96 -0.38 -9.79 -3.46
CA GLN A 96 0.28 -9.77 -2.14
C GLN A 96 -0.48 -10.61 -1.12
N LEU A 97 -1.81 -10.53 -1.13
CA LEU A 97 -2.68 -11.31 -0.25
C LEU A 97 -2.49 -12.82 -0.46
N LEU A 98 -2.37 -13.27 -1.71
CA LEU A 98 -2.08 -14.68 -2.02
C LEU A 98 -0.68 -15.11 -1.56
N TRP A 99 0.32 -14.26 -1.74
CA TRP A 99 1.67 -14.56 -1.28
C TRP A 99 1.77 -14.64 0.24
N LEU A 100 1.02 -13.84 0.99
CA LEU A 100 0.91 -13.99 2.45
C LEU A 100 0.32 -15.34 2.85
N LEU A 101 -0.67 -15.84 2.10
CA LEU A 101 -1.22 -17.17 2.33
C LEU A 101 -0.21 -18.27 2.00
N ALA A 102 0.52 -18.12 0.88
CA ALA A 102 1.55 -19.07 0.49
C ALA A 102 2.66 -19.16 1.53
N ASP A 103 3.12 -18.02 2.05
CA ASP A 103 4.13 -17.95 3.12
C ASP A 103 3.61 -18.56 4.42
N HIS A 104 2.39 -18.20 4.85
CA HIS A 104 1.79 -18.72 6.08
C HIS A 104 1.66 -20.26 6.10
N TYR A 105 1.34 -20.85 4.95
CA TYR A 105 1.20 -22.32 4.81
C TYR A 105 2.45 -23.00 4.25
N GLU A 106 3.57 -22.28 4.08
CA GLU A 106 4.84 -22.78 3.55
C GLU A 106 4.68 -23.53 2.20
N LEU A 107 3.87 -22.97 1.29
CA LEU A 107 3.58 -23.59 -0.02
C LEU A 107 4.73 -23.39 -1.00
N ASP A 108 5.06 -24.42 -1.79
CA ASP A 108 6.06 -24.36 -2.87
C ASP A 108 5.47 -23.77 -4.16
N ALA A 109 4.98 -22.53 -4.07
CA ALA A 109 4.31 -21.85 -5.18
C ALA A 109 5.28 -20.95 -5.98
N GLY A 110 5.38 -21.18 -7.29
CA GLY A 110 6.15 -20.33 -8.21
C GLY A 110 5.34 -19.17 -8.81
N SER A 111 4.02 -19.25 -8.72
CA SER A 111 3.06 -18.26 -9.22
C SER A 111 1.81 -18.20 -8.34
N THR A 112 0.99 -17.16 -8.52
CA THR A 112 -0.29 -17.02 -7.79
C THR A 112 -1.29 -18.13 -8.13
N GLU A 113 -1.20 -18.73 -9.32
CA GLU A 113 -2.04 -19.86 -9.73
C GLU A 113 -1.65 -21.15 -8.99
N ASP A 114 -0.34 -21.36 -8.77
CA ASP A 114 0.19 -22.51 -8.04
C ASP A 114 -0.29 -22.52 -6.58
N VAL A 115 -0.47 -21.34 -5.95
CA VAL A 115 -1.00 -21.23 -4.59
C VAL A 115 -2.31 -22.01 -4.41
N PHE A 116 -3.24 -21.90 -5.37
CA PHE A 116 -4.51 -22.62 -5.29
C PHE A 116 -4.36 -24.13 -5.48
N ALA A 117 -3.44 -24.55 -6.37
CA ALA A 117 -3.16 -25.96 -6.61
C ALA A 117 -2.52 -26.62 -5.39
N GLU A 118 -1.54 -25.95 -4.77
CA GLU A 118 -0.88 -26.40 -3.54
C GLU A 118 -1.87 -26.47 -2.37
N LEU A 119 -2.71 -25.44 -2.18
CA LEU A 119 -3.78 -25.48 -1.18
C LEU A 119 -4.75 -26.65 -1.42
N ALA A 120 -5.11 -26.92 -2.67
CA ALA A 120 -5.99 -28.03 -3.04
C ALA A 120 -5.36 -29.41 -2.78
N ALA A 121 -4.02 -29.51 -2.78
CA ALA A 121 -3.26 -30.74 -2.56
C ALA A 121 -3.06 -31.05 -1.07
N LEU A 122 -3.34 -30.11 -0.16
CA LEU A 122 -3.22 -30.33 1.28
C LEU A 122 -4.12 -31.49 1.75
N ALA A 123 -3.56 -32.33 2.63
CA ALA A 123 -4.25 -33.50 3.15
C ALA A 123 -5.41 -33.14 4.10
N GLU A 124 -5.29 -32.02 4.82
CA GLU A 124 -6.28 -31.54 5.78
C GLU A 124 -6.84 -30.18 5.35
N PRO A 125 -8.13 -29.90 5.59
CA PRO A 125 -8.71 -28.60 5.30
C PRO A 125 -8.10 -27.48 6.16
N VAL A 126 -7.78 -26.36 5.52
CA VAL A 126 -7.26 -25.17 6.19
C VAL A 126 -8.34 -24.13 6.41
N THR A 127 -8.20 -23.30 7.45
CA THR A 127 -9.16 -22.24 7.78
C THR A 127 -8.55 -20.88 7.49
N VAL A 128 -9.17 -20.11 6.60
CA VAL A 128 -8.73 -18.78 6.17
C VAL A 128 -9.80 -17.76 6.49
N VAL A 129 -9.40 -16.66 7.13
CA VAL A 129 -10.26 -15.52 7.44
C VAL A 129 -9.70 -14.27 6.76
N VAL A 130 -10.42 -13.67 5.81
CA VAL A 130 -9.96 -12.46 5.10
C VAL A 130 -10.81 -11.26 5.52
N PRO A 131 -10.34 -10.42 6.47
CA PRO A 131 -11.00 -9.18 6.87
C PRO A 131 -10.69 -8.02 5.89
N ASP A 132 -11.39 -6.90 6.07
CA ASP A 132 -11.06 -5.59 5.48
C ASP A 132 -10.99 -5.54 3.95
N VAL A 133 -11.76 -6.39 3.26
CA VAL A 133 -11.76 -6.47 1.78
C VAL A 133 -12.12 -5.13 1.13
N ASP A 134 -12.97 -4.31 1.76
CA ASP A 134 -13.29 -2.96 1.27
C ASP A 134 -12.12 -1.96 1.33
N ARG A 135 -11.05 -2.30 2.05
CA ARG A 135 -9.84 -1.49 2.20
C ARG A 135 -8.64 -2.06 1.43
N ALA A 136 -8.91 -2.98 0.50
CA ALA A 136 -7.87 -3.56 -0.33
C ALA A 136 -7.20 -2.54 -1.25
N GLY A 137 -5.91 -2.76 -1.48
CA GLY A 137 -5.07 -2.00 -2.39
C GLY A 137 -4.42 -0.76 -1.76
N PRO A 138 -3.22 -0.38 -2.22
CA PRO A 138 -2.51 0.79 -1.71
C PRO A 138 -3.01 2.12 -2.30
N VAL A 139 -3.91 2.09 -3.27
CA VAL A 139 -4.49 3.27 -3.95
C VAL A 139 -5.98 3.02 -4.17
N ARG A 140 -6.83 3.92 -3.68
CA ARG A 140 -8.28 3.71 -3.62
C ARG A 140 -8.91 3.56 -5.01
N ALA A 141 -8.43 4.34 -5.97
CA ALA A 141 -9.01 4.41 -7.32
C ALA A 141 -8.69 3.19 -8.22
N THR A 142 -7.91 2.21 -7.73
CA THR A 142 -7.51 1.03 -8.51
C THR A 142 -8.60 -0.04 -8.61
N GLY A 143 -9.63 0.00 -7.75
CA GLY A 143 -10.68 -1.01 -7.72
C GLY A 143 -10.24 -2.37 -7.15
N GLU A 144 -9.17 -2.38 -6.35
CA GLU A 144 -8.58 -3.60 -5.79
C GLU A 144 -9.56 -4.48 -4.98
N PRO A 145 -10.58 -3.96 -4.24
CA PRO A 145 -11.57 -4.83 -3.58
C PRO A 145 -12.28 -5.81 -4.51
N ALA A 146 -12.64 -5.37 -5.73
CA ALA A 146 -13.26 -6.25 -6.72
C ALA A 146 -12.24 -7.28 -7.24
N ARG A 147 -10.97 -6.88 -7.40
CA ARG A 147 -9.89 -7.79 -7.78
C ARG A 147 -9.63 -8.84 -6.72
N VAL A 148 -9.59 -8.48 -5.43
CA VAL A 148 -9.46 -9.45 -4.32
C VAL A 148 -10.61 -10.44 -4.35
N VAL A 149 -11.85 -9.99 -4.55
CA VAL A 149 -13.00 -10.90 -4.66
C VAL A 149 -12.84 -11.88 -5.83
N ARG A 150 -12.49 -11.37 -7.01
CA ARG A 150 -12.41 -12.15 -8.26
C ARG A 150 -11.19 -13.06 -8.35
N GLU A 151 -10.02 -12.55 -7.97
CA GLU A 151 -8.71 -13.16 -8.17
C GLU A 151 -8.25 -13.97 -6.94
N VAL A 152 -8.84 -13.73 -5.76
CA VAL A 152 -8.46 -14.42 -4.51
C VAL A 152 -9.65 -15.15 -3.88
N LEU A 153 -10.69 -14.42 -3.46
CA LEU A 153 -11.74 -15.00 -2.61
C LEU A 153 -12.60 -16.02 -3.35
N ALA A 154 -13.00 -15.76 -4.60
CA ALA A 154 -13.78 -16.70 -5.40
C ALA A 154 -12.99 -18.00 -5.70
N PRO A 155 -11.70 -17.93 -6.13
CA PRO A 155 -10.85 -19.12 -6.22
C PRO A 155 -10.69 -19.87 -4.89
N LEU A 156 -10.39 -19.19 -3.78
CA LEU A 156 -10.32 -19.81 -2.45
C LEU A 156 -11.64 -20.47 -2.05
N ALA A 157 -12.77 -19.81 -2.33
CA ALA A 157 -14.10 -20.32 -2.07
C ALA A 157 -14.44 -21.54 -2.93
N ALA A 158 -13.79 -21.75 -4.08
CA ALA A 158 -13.94 -22.93 -4.92
C ALA A 158 -13.05 -24.09 -4.44
N THR A 159 -11.88 -23.81 -3.88
CA THR A 159 -10.90 -24.81 -3.43
C THR A 159 -11.45 -25.74 -2.34
N GLY A 160 -11.48 -27.05 -2.65
CA GLY A 160 -11.97 -28.17 -1.83
C GLY A 160 -11.63 -28.09 -0.33
N THR A 161 -10.35 -27.86 -0.08
CA THR A 161 -9.65 -27.90 1.21
C THR A 161 -9.71 -26.59 1.97
N VAL A 162 -10.24 -25.50 1.41
CA VAL A 162 -10.23 -24.18 2.07
C VAL A 162 -11.58 -23.89 2.72
N ARG A 163 -11.59 -23.69 4.04
CA ARG A 163 -12.72 -23.15 4.80
C ARG A 163 -12.55 -21.65 4.93
N LEU A 164 -13.39 -20.88 4.24
CA LEU A 164 -13.24 -19.43 4.10
C LEU A 164 -14.29 -18.68 4.93
N LEU A 165 -13.84 -17.71 5.70
CA LEU A 165 -14.66 -16.64 6.26
C LEU A 165 -14.13 -15.31 5.72
N THR A 166 -14.99 -14.45 5.20
CA THR A 166 -14.56 -13.14 4.69
C THR A 166 -15.66 -12.11 4.84
N GLU A 167 -15.30 -10.85 5.06
CA GLU A 167 -16.25 -9.74 4.93
C GLU A 167 -16.13 -9.09 3.55
N VAL A 168 -17.26 -8.83 2.90
CA VAL A 168 -17.29 -8.30 1.53
C VAL A 168 -18.36 -7.22 1.39
N PRO A 169 -18.09 -6.10 0.68
CA PRO A 169 -19.12 -5.13 0.29
C PRO A 169 -20.33 -5.81 -0.35
N ARG A 170 -21.54 -5.42 0.06
CA ARG A 170 -22.79 -6.02 -0.45
C ARG A 170 -22.84 -6.14 -1.99
N PRO A 171 -22.39 -5.15 -2.79
CA PRO A 171 -22.38 -5.27 -4.26
C PRO A 171 -21.52 -6.39 -4.82
N LEU A 172 -20.47 -6.83 -4.10
CA LEU A 172 -19.51 -7.85 -4.55
C LEU A 172 -19.86 -9.26 -4.07
N VAL A 173 -20.89 -9.42 -3.22
CA VAL A 173 -21.31 -10.73 -2.70
C VAL A 173 -21.76 -11.68 -3.82
N ALA A 174 -22.49 -11.15 -4.81
CA ALA A 174 -22.95 -11.96 -5.94
C ALA A 174 -21.79 -12.50 -6.77
N GLU A 175 -20.73 -11.69 -6.97
CA GLU A 175 -19.53 -12.10 -7.70
C GLU A 175 -18.81 -13.25 -6.97
N LEU A 176 -18.59 -13.11 -5.65
CA LEU A 176 -17.96 -14.14 -4.82
C LEU A 176 -18.74 -15.46 -4.80
N THR A 177 -20.06 -15.37 -4.72
CA THR A 177 -20.91 -16.56 -4.54
C THR A 177 -21.32 -17.23 -5.85
N SER A 178 -21.11 -16.55 -6.98
CA SER A 178 -21.44 -17.08 -8.30
C SER A 178 -20.65 -18.36 -8.59
N GLY A 179 -21.35 -19.39 -9.06
CA GLY A 179 -20.72 -20.67 -9.45
C GLY A 179 -20.43 -21.65 -8.30
N LEU A 180 -20.66 -21.28 -7.04
CA LEU A 180 -20.49 -22.22 -5.92
C LEU A 180 -21.69 -23.20 -5.82
N PRO A 181 -21.45 -24.50 -5.53
CA PRO A 181 -22.53 -25.47 -5.34
C PRO A 181 -23.46 -25.09 -4.18
N SER A 182 -24.74 -25.44 -4.28
CA SER A 182 -25.73 -25.19 -3.22
C SER A 182 -25.30 -25.79 -1.89
N GLY A 183 -25.42 -25.02 -0.81
CA GLY A 183 -25.00 -25.42 0.54
C GLY A 183 -23.52 -25.19 0.86
N THR A 184 -22.69 -24.82 -0.13
CA THR A 184 -21.26 -24.52 0.11
C THR A 184 -21.07 -23.20 0.86
N VAL A 185 -21.95 -22.22 0.60
CA VAL A 185 -21.83 -20.85 1.08
C VAL A 185 -23.03 -20.42 1.93
N ARG A 186 -22.76 -19.65 2.98
CA ARG A 186 -23.75 -18.87 3.74
C ARG A 186 -23.38 -17.41 3.70
N VAL A 187 -24.31 -16.57 3.27
CA VAL A 187 -24.22 -15.12 3.42
C VAL A 187 -24.88 -14.73 4.76
N ILE A 188 -24.16 -13.96 5.56
CA ILE A 188 -24.64 -13.34 6.80
C ILE A 188 -24.69 -11.85 6.53
N ASP A 189 -25.87 -11.31 6.28
CA ASP A 189 -26.07 -9.87 6.12
C ASP A 189 -26.49 -9.24 7.45
N LEU A 190 -25.60 -8.44 8.04
CA LEU A 190 -25.81 -7.84 9.36
C LEU A 190 -26.96 -6.81 9.40
N ASP A 191 -27.52 -6.39 8.27
CA ASP A 191 -28.70 -5.53 8.29
C ASP A 191 -30.01 -6.32 8.22
N GLU A 192 -29.96 -7.63 7.92
CA GLU A 192 -31.16 -8.45 7.91
C GLU A 192 -31.64 -8.76 9.34
N PRO A 193 -32.97 -8.82 9.59
CA PRO A 193 -33.52 -9.01 10.94
C PRO A 193 -33.04 -10.27 11.68
N GLU A 194 -32.64 -11.32 10.96
CA GLU A 194 -32.10 -12.55 11.56
C GLU A 194 -30.75 -12.33 12.24
N TRP A 195 -29.93 -11.43 11.68
CA TRP A 195 -28.56 -11.15 12.12
C TRP A 195 -28.43 -9.81 12.84
N ALA A 196 -29.44 -8.93 12.70
CA ALA A 196 -29.59 -7.66 13.39
C ALA A 196 -29.50 -7.81 14.92
N ASP A 197 -28.94 -6.81 15.59
CA ASP A 197 -28.90 -6.75 17.05
C ASP A 197 -29.38 -5.37 17.57
N PRO A 198 -30.69 -5.12 17.50
CA PRO A 198 -31.26 -3.84 17.96
C PRO A 198 -31.09 -3.62 19.46
N GLU A 199 -31.03 -4.67 20.27
CA GLU A 199 -30.77 -4.56 21.72
C GLU A 199 -29.32 -4.14 21.98
N GLY A 200 -28.36 -4.71 21.25
CA GLY A 200 -26.95 -4.31 21.30
C GLY A 200 -26.74 -2.84 20.94
N LEU A 201 -27.52 -2.27 20.02
CA LEU A 201 -27.46 -0.82 19.71
C LEU A 201 -27.91 0.05 20.89
N VAL A 202 -28.93 -0.38 21.63
CA VAL A 202 -29.38 0.31 22.85
C VAL A 202 -28.31 0.25 23.92
N LEU A 203 -27.73 -0.92 24.15
CA LEU A 203 -26.66 -1.10 25.14
C LEU A 203 -25.41 -0.30 24.79
N HIS A 204 -25.03 -0.25 23.50
CA HIS A 204 -23.93 0.58 23.01
C HIS A 204 -24.19 2.05 23.31
N ALA A 205 -25.38 2.57 22.97
CA ALA A 205 -25.73 3.97 23.23
C ALA A 205 -25.70 4.29 24.73
N GLN A 206 -26.26 3.43 25.57
CA GLN A 206 -26.27 3.61 27.03
C GLN A 206 -24.86 3.60 27.63
N ALA A 207 -23.99 2.71 27.15
CA ALA A 207 -22.60 2.65 27.57
C ALA A 207 -21.82 3.91 27.14
N ALA A 208 -21.97 4.34 25.90
CA ALA A 208 -21.30 5.53 25.37
C ALA A 208 -21.75 6.83 26.06
N LEU A 209 -22.94 6.85 26.67
CA LEU A 209 -23.45 7.97 27.47
C LEU A 209 -23.12 7.86 28.97
N ASN A 210 -22.50 6.78 29.45
CA ASN A 210 -22.23 6.58 30.88
C ASN A 210 -20.92 7.29 31.30
N PRO A 211 -20.95 8.19 32.31
CA PRO A 211 -19.74 8.84 32.82
C PRO A 211 -18.68 7.86 33.33
N GLU A 212 -19.07 6.70 33.85
CA GLU A 212 -18.14 5.64 34.28
C GLU A 212 -17.30 5.08 33.13
N PHE A 213 -17.78 5.24 31.88
CA PHE A 213 -17.08 4.82 30.66
C PHE A 213 -16.51 6.01 29.88
N GLY A 214 -16.37 7.18 30.51
CA GLY A 214 -15.67 8.33 29.95
C GLY A 214 -16.55 9.40 29.30
N ALA A 215 -17.89 9.27 29.36
CA ALA A 215 -18.77 10.35 28.95
C ALA A 215 -18.64 11.56 29.92
N PRO A 216 -18.73 12.81 29.43
CA PRO A 216 -18.74 13.97 30.31
C PRO A 216 -19.96 13.98 31.23
N GLU A 217 -19.81 14.57 32.41
CA GLU A 217 -20.91 14.76 33.37
C GLU A 217 -21.84 15.88 32.91
N LEU A 218 -22.96 15.50 32.29
CA LEU A 218 -24.01 16.37 31.77
C LEU A 218 -25.36 15.95 32.39
N PRO A 219 -26.37 16.83 32.45
CA PRO A 219 -27.66 16.50 33.08
C PRO A 219 -28.30 15.19 32.59
N PHE A 220 -28.18 14.89 31.29
CA PHE A 220 -28.72 13.67 30.68
C PHE A 220 -27.77 12.47 30.70
N THR A 221 -26.52 12.63 31.13
CA THR A 221 -25.57 11.51 31.34
C THR A 221 -25.49 11.10 32.80
N VAL A 222 -25.66 12.03 33.75
CA VAL A 222 -25.59 11.72 35.20
C VAL A 222 -26.90 11.12 35.73
N ASP A 223 -28.06 11.56 35.25
CA ASP A 223 -29.36 10.99 35.63
C ASP A 223 -29.55 9.62 34.93
N PRO A 224 -29.57 8.50 35.68
CA PRO A 224 -29.67 7.18 35.07
C PRO A 224 -30.97 6.97 34.29
N ALA A 225 -32.09 7.53 34.75
CA ALA A 225 -33.37 7.35 34.08
C ALA A 225 -33.38 8.06 32.72
N VAL A 226 -32.87 9.30 32.67
CA VAL A 226 -32.75 10.08 31.43
C VAL A 226 -31.73 9.42 30.49
N ARG A 227 -30.57 9.01 31.01
CA ARG A 227 -29.52 8.34 30.23
C ARG A 227 -30.02 7.05 29.58
N LEU A 228 -30.69 6.19 30.36
CA LEU A 228 -31.22 4.93 29.85
C LEU A 228 -32.31 5.14 28.79
N ALA A 229 -33.19 6.12 28.99
CA ALA A 229 -34.22 6.49 28.03
C ALA A 229 -33.64 7.05 26.72
N LEU A 230 -32.65 7.96 26.82
CA LEU A 230 -31.95 8.53 25.67
C LEU A 230 -31.19 7.45 24.90
N GLY A 231 -30.43 6.59 25.59
CA GLY A 231 -29.72 5.48 24.95
C GLY A 231 -30.68 4.51 24.24
N ALA A 232 -31.85 4.23 24.83
CA ALA A 232 -32.88 3.44 24.18
C ALA A 232 -33.46 4.12 22.93
N ALA A 233 -33.67 5.43 22.96
CA ALA A 233 -34.14 6.19 21.81
C ALA A 233 -33.11 6.22 20.67
N ILE A 234 -31.83 6.44 20.98
CA ILE A 234 -30.74 6.40 20.02
C ILE A 234 -30.64 5.00 19.37
N GLY A 235 -30.58 3.94 20.19
CA GLY A 235 -30.44 2.57 19.69
C GLY A 235 -31.58 2.14 18.76
N ARG A 236 -32.83 2.55 19.06
CA ARG A 236 -33.99 2.28 18.20
C ARG A 236 -33.92 2.99 16.84
N ARG A 237 -33.35 4.21 16.79
CA ARG A 237 -33.33 5.04 15.58
C ARG A 237 -32.13 4.81 14.69
N ALA A 238 -30.96 4.56 15.28
CA ALA A 238 -29.68 4.58 14.59
C ALA A 238 -29.52 3.53 13.49
N GLY A 239 -30.16 2.36 13.62
CA GLY A 239 -30.09 1.27 12.64
C GLY A 239 -28.71 0.59 12.50
N SER A 240 -27.62 1.20 12.99
CA SER A 240 -26.25 0.66 12.97
C SER A 240 -25.41 1.17 14.15
N PRO A 241 -24.36 0.44 14.57
CA PRO A 241 -23.44 0.89 15.61
C PRO A 241 -22.73 2.20 15.29
N LEU A 242 -22.40 2.46 14.02
CA LEU A 242 -21.78 3.71 13.62
C LEU A 242 -22.71 4.90 13.88
N VAL A 243 -23.99 4.82 13.50
CA VAL A 243 -24.93 5.93 13.71
C VAL A 243 -25.17 6.17 15.20
N VAL A 244 -25.14 5.12 16.04
CA VAL A 244 -25.13 5.28 17.50
C VAL A 244 -23.92 6.11 17.94
N GLN A 245 -22.72 5.75 17.48
CA GLN A 245 -21.48 6.46 17.83
C GLN A 245 -21.51 7.92 17.39
N LEU A 246 -21.93 8.20 16.15
CA LEU A 246 -22.01 9.56 15.62
C LEU A 246 -23.07 10.40 16.35
N ALA A 247 -24.22 9.81 16.70
CA ALA A 247 -25.25 10.47 17.49
C ALA A 247 -24.72 10.89 18.86
N VAL A 248 -24.10 9.94 19.57
CA VAL A 248 -23.54 10.18 20.91
C VAL A 248 -22.41 11.21 20.83
N ASN A 249 -21.43 11.04 19.94
CA ASN A 249 -20.34 12.01 19.76
C ASN A 249 -20.87 13.42 19.46
N GLY A 250 -21.85 13.53 18.57
CA GLY A 250 -22.41 14.81 18.16
C GLY A 250 -23.19 15.54 19.27
N ILE A 251 -23.87 14.79 20.16
CA ILE A 251 -24.59 15.36 21.31
C ILE A 251 -23.62 15.72 22.44
N LEU A 252 -22.62 14.87 22.71
CA LEU A 252 -21.64 15.12 23.77
C LEU A 252 -20.71 16.29 23.43
N MET A 253 -20.37 16.48 22.15
CA MET A 253 -19.53 17.60 21.69
C MET A 253 -20.25 18.95 21.75
N ALA A 254 -21.57 18.97 21.54
CA ALA A 254 -22.39 20.19 21.52
C ALA A 254 -23.70 19.96 22.29
N PRO A 255 -23.66 19.90 23.64
CA PRO A 255 -24.83 19.56 24.44
C PRO A 255 -25.81 20.73 24.64
N GLU A 256 -25.43 21.96 24.31
CA GLU A 256 -26.23 23.15 24.56
C GLU A 256 -27.58 23.11 23.85
N GLY A 257 -28.67 23.27 24.61
CA GLY A 257 -30.04 23.31 24.07
C GLY A 257 -30.57 21.96 23.57
N PHE A 258 -29.84 20.86 23.75
CA PHE A 258 -30.31 19.52 23.41
C PHE A 258 -31.37 19.03 24.42
N ASP A 259 -32.56 18.69 23.91
CA ASP A 259 -33.61 18.03 24.69
C ASP A 259 -33.53 16.50 24.50
N PRO A 260 -33.14 15.73 25.53
CA PRO A 260 -32.99 14.28 25.43
C PRO A 260 -34.34 13.54 25.22
N ALA A 261 -35.48 14.21 25.43
CA ALA A 261 -36.80 13.64 25.18
C ALA A 261 -37.27 13.83 23.71
N ASP A 262 -36.66 14.74 22.95
CA ASP A 262 -37.06 15.03 21.57
C ASP A 262 -36.33 14.14 20.56
N GLU A 263 -36.93 12.98 20.27
CA GLU A 263 -36.36 12.00 19.34
C GLU A 263 -36.20 12.52 17.90
N ARG A 264 -36.79 13.68 17.52
CA ARG A 264 -36.63 14.27 16.17
C ARG A 264 -35.19 14.71 15.89
N HIS A 265 -34.39 14.95 16.94
CA HIS A 265 -32.98 15.34 16.82
C HIS A 265 -32.02 14.15 16.91
N LEU A 266 -32.52 12.93 16.74
CA LEU A 266 -31.72 11.70 16.73
C LEU A 266 -31.62 11.13 15.31
N PRO A 267 -30.40 10.89 14.80
CA PRO A 267 -30.20 10.46 13.42
C PRO A 267 -30.59 9.00 13.20
N THR A 268 -31.02 8.72 11.97
CA THR A 268 -31.26 7.36 11.45
C THR A 268 -30.21 6.91 10.44
N SER A 269 -29.32 7.82 10.03
CA SER A 269 -28.26 7.58 9.06
C SER A 269 -27.03 8.45 9.33
N VAL A 270 -25.92 8.18 8.64
CA VAL A 270 -24.71 9.02 8.69
C VAL A 270 -24.99 10.42 8.17
N GLY A 271 -25.73 10.55 7.05
CA GLY A 271 -26.13 11.83 6.49
C GLY A 271 -26.97 12.67 7.45
N GLU A 272 -27.96 12.07 8.14
CA GLU A 272 -28.73 12.77 9.16
C GLU A 272 -27.88 13.15 10.38
N ALA A 273 -26.89 12.34 10.75
CA ALA A 273 -25.98 12.67 11.86
C ALA A 273 -25.16 13.94 11.54
N LEU A 274 -24.67 14.06 10.29
CA LEU A 274 -24.01 15.28 9.80
C LEU A 274 -24.95 16.48 9.84
N ASP A 275 -26.17 16.35 9.30
CA ASP A 275 -27.14 17.43 9.20
C ASP A 275 -27.60 17.95 10.57
N LEU A 276 -27.93 17.03 11.48
CA LEU A 276 -28.38 17.36 12.83
C LEU A 276 -27.27 18.00 13.66
N HIS A 277 -26.01 17.54 13.51
CA HIS A 277 -24.89 18.15 14.21
C HIS A 277 -24.59 19.57 13.69
N ALA A 278 -24.54 19.76 12.37
CA ALA A 278 -24.36 21.09 11.79
C ALA A 278 -25.49 22.06 12.21
N GLY A 279 -26.74 21.61 12.13
CA GLY A 279 -27.90 22.40 12.55
C GLY A 279 -27.87 22.78 14.03
N ARG A 280 -27.39 21.90 14.92
CA ARG A 280 -27.24 22.18 16.35
C ARG A 280 -26.26 23.32 16.62
N LEU A 281 -25.22 23.43 15.80
CA LEU A 281 -24.23 24.50 15.86
C LEU A 281 -24.61 25.74 15.03
N GLY A 282 -25.82 25.76 14.46
CA GLY A 282 -26.29 26.85 13.60
C GLY A 282 -25.56 26.94 12.26
N ALA A 283 -24.85 25.89 11.86
CA ALA A 283 -24.10 25.83 10.61
C ALA A 283 -24.92 25.17 9.50
N ASP A 284 -24.63 25.56 8.26
CA ASP A 284 -25.15 24.90 7.06
C ASP A 284 -24.51 23.50 6.92
N PRO A 285 -25.30 22.41 6.81
CA PRO A 285 -24.75 21.06 6.66
C PRO A 285 -23.79 20.89 5.48
N GLN A 286 -23.93 21.70 4.41
CA GLN A 286 -22.99 21.66 3.30
C GLN A 286 -21.60 22.18 3.71
N THR A 287 -21.51 23.11 4.66
CA THR A 287 -20.24 23.60 5.19
C THR A 287 -19.48 22.48 5.89
N LEU A 288 -20.15 21.70 6.74
CA LEU A 288 -19.55 20.52 7.38
C LEU A 288 -19.08 19.49 6.33
N ARG A 289 -19.89 19.20 5.32
CA ARG A 289 -19.49 18.27 4.26
C ARG A 289 -18.25 18.74 3.49
N LEU A 290 -18.13 20.04 3.24
CA LEU A 290 -16.94 20.63 2.60
C LEU A 290 -15.70 20.55 3.51
N LEU A 291 -15.86 20.70 4.83
CA LEU A 291 -14.76 20.50 5.80
C LEU A 291 -14.25 19.06 5.80
N LEU A 292 -15.15 18.07 5.64
CA LEU A 292 -14.80 16.65 5.64
C LEU A 292 -14.35 16.13 4.26
N ALA A 293 -14.63 16.87 3.18
CA ALA A 293 -14.38 16.41 1.81
C ALA A 293 -12.91 16.04 1.52
N PRO A 294 -11.88 16.79 1.96
CA PRO A 294 -10.49 16.37 1.75
C PRO A 294 -10.15 15.04 2.42
N LEU A 295 -10.67 14.80 3.63
CA LEU A 295 -10.46 13.55 4.36
C LEU A 295 -11.22 12.39 3.71
N ALA A 296 -12.41 12.66 3.17
CA ALA A 296 -13.17 11.71 2.38
C ALA A 296 -12.52 11.39 1.03
N LEU A 297 -11.62 12.22 0.53
CA LEU A 297 -10.89 12.01 -0.73
C LEU A 297 -9.46 11.53 -0.51
N ALA A 298 -9.02 11.43 0.74
CA ALA A 298 -7.67 11.01 1.09
C ALA A 298 -7.36 9.59 0.58
N GLU A 299 -6.11 9.37 0.19
CA GLU A 299 -5.60 8.06 -0.26
C GLU A 299 -4.95 7.27 0.89
N SER A 300 -4.88 7.86 2.09
CA SER A 300 -4.44 7.19 3.30
C SER A 300 -5.43 7.43 4.44
N ASP A 301 -5.18 6.78 5.57
CA ASP A 301 -6.02 6.89 6.75
C ASP A 301 -5.98 8.27 7.40
N GLY A 302 -5.04 9.14 7.06
CA GLY A 302 -4.89 10.44 7.69
C GLY A 302 -4.27 11.48 6.77
N MET A 303 -4.50 12.74 7.10
CA MET A 303 -3.97 13.88 6.36
C MET A 303 -3.35 14.88 7.31
N PRO A 304 -2.15 15.41 7.02
CA PRO A 304 -1.54 16.46 7.82
C PRO A 304 -2.48 17.66 7.96
N VAL A 305 -2.66 18.15 9.19
CA VAL A 305 -3.62 19.25 9.48
C VAL A 305 -3.35 20.50 8.64
N GLY A 306 -2.08 20.80 8.37
CA GLY A 306 -1.69 21.91 7.50
C GLY A 306 -2.16 21.76 6.04
N LEU A 307 -2.16 20.53 5.51
CA LEU A 307 -2.68 20.24 4.18
C LEU A 307 -4.21 20.23 4.17
N TRP A 308 -4.85 19.68 5.20
CA TRP A 308 -6.30 19.65 5.32
C TRP A 308 -6.93 21.04 5.15
N ALA A 309 -6.46 22.04 5.88
CA ALA A 309 -6.97 23.41 5.79
C ALA A 309 -6.85 24.01 4.37
N ARG A 310 -5.73 23.74 3.68
CA ARG A 310 -5.52 24.18 2.29
C ARG A 310 -6.51 23.51 1.33
N LEU A 311 -6.71 22.20 1.50
CA LEU A 311 -7.54 21.39 0.62
C LEU A 311 -9.04 21.65 0.79
N VAL A 312 -9.50 22.01 1.98
CA VAL A 312 -10.89 22.42 2.21
C VAL A 312 -11.28 23.57 1.27
N SER A 313 -10.48 24.64 1.22
CA SER A 313 -10.75 25.79 0.34
C SER A 313 -10.66 25.41 -1.14
N ALA A 314 -9.71 24.54 -1.51
CA ALA A 314 -9.56 24.07 -2.89
C ALA A 314 -10.79 23.27 -3.37
N VAL A 315 -11.26 22.31 -2.57
CA VAL A 315 -12.45 21.51 -2.89
C VAL A 315 -13.72 22.36 -2.89
N ALA A 316 -13.83 23.33 -1.97
CA ALA A 316 -14.96 24.26 -1.92
C ALA A 316 -14.97 25.28 -3.07
N GLY A 317 -13.84 25.50 -3.75
CA GLY A 317 -13.69 26.53 -4.80
C GLY A 317 -13.86 27.96 -4.29
N ARG A 318 -13.74 28.18 -2.97
CA ARG A 318 -13.89 29.48 -2.30
C ARG A 318 -13.08 29.49 -1.00
N ASP A 319 -12.81 30.69 -0.48
CA ASP A 319 -12.15 30.83 0.82
C ASP A 319 -13.04 30.28 1.94
N MET A 320 -12.50 29.31 2.70
CA MET A 320 -13.17 28.65 3.83
C MET A 320 -12.49 28.97 5.17
N SER A 321 -11.59 29.97 5.22
CA SER A 321 -10.80 30.31 6.43
C SER A 321 -11.65 30.57 7.67
N GLN A 322 -12.81 31.24 7.52
CA GLN A 322 -13.72 31.48 8.64
C GLN A 322 -14.38 30.18 9.14
N ALA A 323 -14.80 29.30 8.23
CA ALA A 323 -15.38 28.00 8.59
C ALA A 323 -14.35 27.07 9.23
N LEU A 324 -13.07 27.19 8.87
CA LEU A 324 -11.97 26.45 9.47
C LEU A 324 -11.65 26.89 10.90
N ALA A 325 -11.85 28.17 11.25
CA ALA A 325 -11.64 28.66 12.60
C ALA A 325 -12.55 27.96 13.63
N ASP A 326 -13.81 27.72 13.25
CA ASP A 326 -14.77 26.94 14.04
C ASP A 326 -14.80 25.44 13.62
N GLY A 327 -13.90 25.06 12.71
CA GLY A 327 -14.00 23.83 11.93
C GLY A 327 -13.89 22.56 12.77
N MET A 328 -13.11 22.60 13.85
CA MET A 328 -12.96 21.44 14.74
C MET A 328 -14.21 21.18 15.59
N LEU A 329 -14.98 22.21 15.94
CA LEU A 329 -16.26 22.02 16.63
C LEU A 329 -17.26 21.31 15.72
N LEU A 330 -17.26 21.65 14.43
CA LEU A 330 -18.12 21.04 13.41
C LEU A 330 -17.66 19.63 13.00
N ALA A 331 -16.37 19.46 12.73
CA ALA A 331 -15.82 18.20 12.20
C ALA A 331 -15.54 17.17 13.30
N GLY A 332 -15.31 17.62 14.54
CA GLY A 332 -14.83 16.84 15.67
C GLY A 332 -15.52 15.49 15.90
N PRO A 333 -16.86 15.38 15.85
CA PRO A 333 -17.56 14.11 16.03
C PRO A 333 -17.28 13.04 14.95
N PHE A 334 -16.73 13.47 13.80
CA PHE A 334 -16.57 12.66 12.59
C PHE A 334 -15.09 12.40 12.24
N VAL A 335 -14.16 12.95 13.00
CA VAL A 335 -12.72 12.86 12.77
C VAL A 335 -12.01 12.34 14.01
N GLN A 336 -10.80 11.85 13.81
CA GLN A 336 -9.92 11.42 14.90
C GLN A 336 -8.49 11.86 14.61
N PRO A 337 -7.74 12.31 15.64
CA PRO A 337 -6.32 12.53 15.48
C PRO A 337 -5.63 11.20 15.21
N ARG A 338 -4.64 11.22 14.32
CA ARG A 338 -3.72 10.12 14.07
C ARG A 338 -2.31 10.61 14.36
N GLU A 339 -1.62 9.87 15.22
CA GLU A 339 -0.19 10.03 15.41
C GLU A 339 0.48 9.40 14.19
N GLU A 340 1.25 10.20 13.46
CA GLU A 340 2.17 9.64 12.48
C GLU A 340 3.37 9.07 13.23
N GLU A 341 3.78 7.84 12.88
CA GLU A 341 5.09 7.36 13.28
C GLU A 341 6.12 8.41 12.84
N ALA A 342 6.88 8.93 13.80
CA ALA A 342 7.89 9.92 13.51
C ALA A 342 8.86 9.27 12.51
N ALA A 343 8.86 9.76 11.27
CA ALA A 343 10.05 9.67 10.46
C ALA A 343 11.20 10.24 11.30
N ASP A 344 12.43 9.73 11.15
CA ASP A 344 13.65 10.23 11.80
C ASP A 344 13.96 11.68 11.34
N THR A 345 13.04 12.60 11.58
CA THR A 345 13.09 14.01 11.26
C THR A 345 13.16 14.77 12.58
N GLU A 346 14.06 15.76 12.66
CA GLU A 346 14.20 16.65 13.82
C GLU A 346 12.92 17.46 14.10
N GLU A 347 11.99 17.48 13.14
CA GLU A 347 10.63 17.97 13.27
C GLU A 347 9.80 16.90 13.99
N GLY A 348 9.43 17.16 15.24
CA GLY A 348 8.69 16.23 16.11
C GLY A 348 7.36 15.72 15.52
N PRO A 349 6.58 14.95 16.30
CA PRO A 349 5.43 14.20 15.77
C PRO A 349 4.44 15.12 15.04
N ARG A 350 4.18 14.80 13.77
CA ARG A 350 3.18 15.48 12.96
C ARG A 350 1.80 14.97 13.32
N MET A 351 0.87 15.90 13.54
CA MET A 351 -0.53 15.56 13.75
C MET A 351 -1.23 15.41 12.41
N SER A 352 -1.77 14.22 12.18
CA SER A 352 -2.68 13.95 11.07
C SER A 352 -4.12 13.85 11.55
N LEU A 353 -5.04 14.21 10.67
CA LEU A 353 -6.48 14.10 10.90
C LEU A 353 -7.03 13.02 9.97
N GLY A 354 -7.74 12.06 10.52
CA GLY A 354 -8.45 11.05 9.74
C GLY A 354 -9.93 11.08 10.01
N LEU A 355 -10.72 10.50 9.11
CA LEU A 355 -12.13 10.22 9.41
C LEU A 355 -12.22 9.18 10.53
N LEU A 356 -13.21 9.35 11.40
CA LEU A 356 -13.54 8.39 12.46
C LEU A 356 -13.91 7.03 11.86
N HIS A 357 -14.59 7.01 10.71
CA HIS A 357 -15.02 5.79 10.05
C HIS A 357 -15.13 5.98 8.52
N PRO A 358 -14.73 4.99 7.69
CA PRO A 358 -14.79 5.06 6.21
C PRO A 358 -16.17 5.41 5.65
N ALA A 359 -17.25 4.91 6.26
CA ALA A 359 -18.64 5.23 5.91
C ALA A 359 -18.97 6.74 5.90
N VAL A 360 -18.30 7.54 6.73
CA VAL A 360 -18.43 9.00 6.67
C VAL A 360 -17.88 9.49 5.33
N GLY A 361 -16.74 8.96 4.90
CA GLY A 361 -16.15 9.27 3.60
C GLY A 361 -17.05 8.84 2.44
N ASP A 362 -17.69 7.67 2.54
CA ASP A 362 -18.69 7.21 1.55
C ASP A 362 -19.85 8.20 1.41
N GLU A 363 -20.44 8.62 2.53
CA GLU A 363 -21.54 9.60 2.56
C GLU A 363 -21.11 10.94 1.94
N ILE A 364 -19.93 11.44 2.30
CA ILE A 364 -19.41 12.70 1.74
C ILE A 364 -19.17 12.57 0.23
N ARG A 365 -18.50 11.50 -0.23
CA ARG A 365 -18.24 11.26 -1.65
C ARG A 365 -19.53 11.11 -2.46
N ALA A 366 -20.54 10.44 -1.93
CA ALA A 366 -21.84 10.29 -2.56
C ALA A 366 -22.58 11.64 -2.72
N GLY A 367 -22.34 12.59 -1.82
CA GLY A 367 -22.88 13.95 -1.89
C GLY A 367 -22.11 14.91 -2.80
N LEU A 368 -20.93 14.54 -3.31
CA LEU A 368 -20.16 15.40 -4.21
C LEU A 368 -20.78 15.42 -5.63
N PRO A 369 -20.85 16.60 -6.29
CA PRO A 369 -21.30 16.67 -7.68
C PRO A 369 -20.46 15.83 -8.65
N SER A 370 -19.15 15.74 -8.37
CA SER A 370 -18.20 14.91 -9.12
C SER A 370 -16.96 14.65 -8.27
N VAL A 371 -16.75 13.39 -7.91
CA VAL A 371 -15.53 12.95 -7.21
C VAL A 371 -14.29 13.26 -8.04
N ARG A 372 -14.34 13.01 -9.35
CA ARG A 372 -13.24 13.33 -10.28
C ARG A 372 -12.87 14.82 -10.25
N ALA A 373 -13.86 15.71 -10.29
CA ALA A 373 -13.59 17.16 -10.28
C ALA A 373 -13.01 17.61 -8.95
N ALA A 374 -13.50 17.06 -7.83
CA ALA A 374 -12.94 17.33 -6.51
C ALA A 374 -11.49 16.83 -6.39
N GLN A 375 -11.19 15.63 -6.92
CA GLN A 375 -9.82 15.11 -6.98
C GLN A 375 -8.91 15.94 -7.86
N THR A 376 -9.41 16.54 -8.95
CA THR A 376 -8.65 17.54 -9.71
C THR A 376 -8.28 18.73 -8.84
N GLN A 377 -9.22 19.30 -8.07
CA GLN A 377 -8.92 20.43 -7.17
C GLN A 377 -7.90 20.05 -6.09
N VAL A 378 -8.06 18.86 -5.51
CA VAL A 378 -7.10 18.33 -4.52
C VAL A 378 -5.72 18.17 -5.13
N ALA A 379 -5.61 17.46 -6.26
CA ALA A 379 -4.33 17.21 -6.92
C ALA A 379 -3.61 18.51 -7.29
N MET A 380 -4.32 19.51 -7.84
CA MET A 380 -3.73 20.81 -8.17
C MET A 380 -3.22 21.54 -6.90
N ALA A 381 -4.01 21.58 -5.84
CA ALA A 381 -3.62 22.21 -4.59
C ALA A 381 -2.44 21.50 -3.90
N LEU A 382 -2.35 20.17 -4.02
CA LEU A 382 -1.23 19.37 -3.55
C LEU A 382 0.05 19.63 -4.36
N LEU A 383 -0.05 19.71 -5.71
CA LEU A 383 1.09 20.06 -6.57
C LEU A 383 1.60 21.48 -6.28
N GLU A 384 0.71 22.43 -6.03
CA GLU A 384 1.08 23.79 -5.59
C GLU A 384 1.67 23.83 -4.17
N ALA A 385 1.51 22.77 -3.38
CA ALA A 385 2.11 22.65 -2.06
C ALA A 385 3.55 22.12 -2.10
N VAL A 386 4.02 21.60 -3.23
CA VAL A 386 5.40 21.14 -3.41
C VAL A 386 6.35 22.35 -3.42
N PRO A 387 7.20 22.55 -2.41
CA PRO A 387 8.08 23.71 -2.33
C PRO A 387 9.05 23.73 -3.51
N GLU A 388 9.13 24.85 -4.24
CA GLU A 388 10.06 25.02 -5.38
C GLU A 388 9.91 23.96 -6.50
N GLN A 389 8.81 23.19 -6.52
CA GLN A 389 8.65 21.99 -7.36
C GLN A 389 9.72 20.91 -7.09
N ASP A 390 10.25 20.89 -5.87
CA ASP A 390 11.23 19.93 -5.38
C ASP A 390 10.57 18.86 -4.50
N TRP A 391 10.46 17.64 -5.05
CA TRP A 391 9.87 16.49 -4.38
C TRP A 391 10.64 16.04 -3.13
N SER A 392 11.91 16.42 -2.99
CA SER A 392 12.69 16.11 -1.78
C SER A 392 12.23 16.92 -0.57
N LYS A 393 11.61 18.10 -0.81
CA LYS A 393 11.07 19.00 0.20
C LYS A 393 9.55 18.86 0.38
N ALA A 394 8.90 18.05 -0.46
CA ALA A 394 7.46 17.82 -0.36
C ALA A 394 7.13 17.09 0.94
N ASP A 395 5.96 17.41 1.50
CA ASP A 395 5.42 16.63 2.61
C ASP A 395 5.21 15.16 2.15
N PRO A 396 5.53 14.14 2.98
CA PRO A 396 5.39 12.73 2.64
C PRO A 396 4.00 12.38 2.11
N TYR A 397 2.94 12.95 2.70
CA TYR A 397 1.58 12.72 2.22
C TYR A 397 1.45 13.13 0.75
N VAL A 398 1.95 14.31 0.38
CA VAL A 398 1.89 14.81 -1.01
C VAL A 398 2.64 13.87 -1.92
N ARG A 399 3.87 13.56 -1.57
CA ARG A 399 4.78 12.77 -2.38
C ARG A 399 4.28 11.34 -2.61
N ASP A 400 3.75 10.72 -1.58
CA ASP A 400 3.42 9.29 -1.58
C ASP A 400 1.98 9.03 -2.07
N HIS A 401 1.09 10.04 -2.01
CA HIS A 401 -0.33 9.90 -2.38
C HIS A 401 -0.80 10.74 -3.58
N ILE A 402 0.01 11.66 -4.11
CA ILE A 402 -0.39 12.45 -5.29
C ILE A 402 -0.74 11.58 -6.51
N ALA A 403 -0.10 10.41 -6.64
CA ALA A 403 -0.36 9.48 -7.73
C ALA A 403 -1.81 8.93 -7.67
N GLY A 404 -2.33 8.64 -6.47
CA GLY A 404 -3.72 8.20 -6.29
C GLY A 404 -4.72 9.31 -6.62
N HIS A 405 -4.50 10.51 -6.09
CA HIS A 405 -5.34 11.68 -6.39
C HIS A 405 -5.38 11.99 -7.90
N THR A 406 -4.23 11.95 -8.57
CA THR A 406 -4.15 12.22 -10.01
C THR A 406 -4.69 11.07 -10.87
N LEU A 407 -4.61 9.81 -10.42
CA LEU A 407 -5.23 8.68 -11.10
C LEU A 407 -6.75 8.88 -11.18
N GLU A 408 -7.39 9.18 -10.05
CA GLU A 408 -8.85 9.36 -10.02
C GLU A 408 -9.30 10.64 -10.74
N ALA A 409 -8.45 11.68 -10.72
CA ALA A 409 -8.64 12.89 -11.51
C ALA A 409 -8.49 12.66 -13.02
N GLY A 410 -7.86 11.57 -13.46
CA GLY A 410 -7.51 11.32 -14.86
C GLY A 410 -6.33 12.18 -15.36
N LEU A 411 -5.43 12.58 -14.45
CA LEU A 411 -4.29 13.46 -14.68
C LEU A 411 -2.93 12.78 -14.43
N LEU A 412 -2.93 11.51 -14.03
CA LEU A 412 -1.70 10.78 -13.70
C LEU A 412 -0.71 10.72 -14.88
N PRO A 413 -1.12 10.43 -16.14
CA PRO A 413 -0.17 10.37 -17.26
C PRO A 413 0.68 11.63 -17.45
N GLN A 414 0.11 12.81 -17.17
CA GLN A 414 0.82 14.09 -17.25
C GLN A 414 1.84 14.27 -16.13
N LEU A 415 1.58 13.68 -14.96
CA LEU A 415 2.48 13.72 -13.81
C LEU A 415 3.64 12.71 -13.96
N LEU A 416 3.40 11.58 -14.63
CA LEU A 416 4.39 10.52 -14.88
C LEU A 416 5.45 10.90 -15.94
N THR A 417 5.80 12.18 -16.01
CA THR A 417 6.95 12.72 -16.75
C THR A 417 7.99 13.36 -15.82
N ASP A 418 7.74 13.42 -14.51
CA ASP A 418 8.67 14.01 -13.55
C ASP A 418 9.55 12.93 -12.89
N PRO A 419 10.86 12.84 -13.21
CA PRO A 419 11.74 11.86 -12.57
C PRO A 419 11.95 12.11 -11.07
N GLY A 420 11.72 13.33 -10.57
CA GLY A 420 11.77 13.63 -9.14
C GLY A 420 10.68 12.87 -8.37
N LEU A 421 9.48 12.75 -8.95
CA LEU A 421 8.42 11.95 -8.35
C LEU A 421 8.83 10.48 -8.23
N PHE A 422 9.39 9.89 -9.30
CA PHE A 422 9.83 8.49 -9.28
C PHE A 422 10.92 8.19 -8.25
N VAL A 423 11.80 9.17 -8.02
CA VAL A 423 12.90 9.06 -7.05
C VAL A 423 12.39 9.16 -5.62
N HIS A 424 11.46 10.07 -5.35
CA HIS A 424 11.10 10.42 -3.99
C HIS A 424 9.86 9.68 -3.48
N ALA A 425 8.85 9.43 -4.32
CA ALA A 425 7.62 8.74 -3.92
C ALA A 425 7.84 7.32 -3.41
N ASP A 426 6.98 6.91 -2.47
CA ASP A 426 6.87 5.53 -2.06
C ASP A 426 6.62 4.63 -3.30
N PRO A 427 7.51 3.65 -3.56
CA PRO A 427 7.38 2.75 -4.70
C PRO A 427 6.11 1.89 -4.69
N VAL A 428 5.48 1.64 -3.54
CA VAL A 428 4.30 0.78 -3.41
C VAL A 428 3.05 1.46 -4.01
N PRO A 429 2.55 2.59 -3.48
CA PRO A 429 1.38 3.26 -4.04
C PRO A 429 1.65 3.82 -5.44
N LEU A 430 2.87 4.29 -5.74
CA LEU A 430 3.20 4.78 -7.08
C LEU A 430 3.11 3.66 -8.12
N ARG A 431 3.65 2.47 -7.83
CA ARG A 431 3.53 1.31 -8.74
C ARG A 431 2.07 0.95 -9.00
N ALA A 432 1.26 0.83 -7.96
CA ALA A 432 -0.15 0.48 -8.10
C ALA A 432 -0.92 1.51 -8.94
N ALA A 433 -0.63 2.80 -8.75
CA ALA A 433 -1.23 3.86 -9.54
C ALA A 433 -0.80 3.78 -11.03
N VAL A 434 0.48 3.54 -11.32
CA VAL A 434 0.99 3.40 -12.69
C VAL A 434 0.42 2.16 -13.39
N GLU A 435 0.31 1.02 -12.69
CA GLU A 435 -0.26 -0.23 -13.23
C GLU A 435 -1.74 -0.09 -13.61
N ALA A 436 -2.49 0.80 -12.94
CA ALA A 436 -3.90 1.07 -13.24
C ALA A 436 -4.11 1.91 -14.51
N VAL A 437 -3.07 2.58 -15.02
CA VAL A 437 -3.16 3.37 -16.25
C VAL A 437 -3.00 2.46 -17.47
N PRO A 438 -3.87 2.56 -18.50
CA PRO A 438 -3.70 1.81 -19.74
C PRO A 438 -2.32 2.03 -20.37
N ALA A 439 -1.65 0.95 -20.79
CA ALA A 439 -0.28 1.03 -21.33
C ALA A 439 -0.14 1.98 -22.54
N SER A 440 -1.22 2.20 -23.30
CA SER A 440 -1.27 3.16 -24.42
C SER A 440 -1.22 4.62 -23.99
N GLU A 441 -1.59 4.93 -22.74
CA GLU A 441 -1.59 6.29 -22.18
C GLU A 441 -0.30 6.61 -21.43
N LEU A 442 0.48 5.59 -21.06
CA LEU A 442 1.76 5.77 -20.39
C LEU A 442 2.80 6.38 -21.34
N GLY A 443 3.49 7.42 -20.88
CA GLY A 443 4.67 7.95 -21.55
C GLY A 443 5.88 7.01 -21.45
N ALA A 444 6.92 7.26 -22.26
CA ALA A 444 8.18 6.51 -22.19
C ALA A 444 8.79 6.44 -20.78
N PRO A 445 8.92 7.55 -20.02
CA PRO A 445 9.48 7.49 -18.67
C PRO A 445 8.63 6.66 -17.69
N ALA A 446 7.31 6.72 -17.80
CA ALA A 446 6.40 5.92 -16.98
C ALA A 446 6.54 4.42 -17.24
N ARG A 447 6.76 4.02 -18.51
CA ARG A 447 7.07 2.62 -18.87
C ARG A 447 8.41 2.16 -18.32
N THR A 448 9.42 3.02 -18.31
CA THR A 448 10.71 2.75 -17.64
C THR A 448 10.52 2.53 -16.15
N TYR A 449 9.74 3.40 -15.48
CA TYR A 449 9.40 3.21 -14.07
C TYR A 449 8.66 1.89 -13.84
N LEU A 450 7.62 1.59 -14.63
CA LEU A 450 6.85 0.35 -14.49
C LEU A 450 7.73 -0.91 -14.65
N ARG A 451 8.71 -0.88 -15.55
CA ARG A 451 9.70 -1.95 -15.72
C ARG A 451 10.56 -2.17 -14.47
N THR A 452 10.94 -1.09 -13.78
CA THR A 452 11.78 -1.17 -12.57
C THR A 452 10.98 -1.30 -11.27
N ALA A 453 9.69 -0.97 -11.28
CA ALA A 453 8.83 -0.99 -10.10
C ALA A 453 8.88 -2.31 -9.31
N PRO A 454 8.93 -3.52 -9.92
CA PRO A 454 9.07 -4.76 -9.16
C PRO A 454 10.31 -4.82 -8.26
N VAL A 455 11.48 -4.35 -8.75
CA VAL A 455 12.69 -4.31 -7.91
C VAL A 455 12.57 -3.22 -6.84
N LEU A 456 12.03 -2.05 -7.19
CA LEU A 456 11.88 -0.93 -6.26
C LEU A 456 10.91 -1.24 -5.10
N THR A 457 9.78 -1.88 -5.40
CA THR A 457 8.80 -2.30 -4.39
C THR A 457 9.34 -3.43 -3.52
N ARG A 458 10.04 -4.40 -4.10
CA ARG A 458 10.56 -5.57 -3.36
C ARG A 458 11.70 -5.21 -2.42
N THR A 459 12.62 -4.34 -2.86
CA THR A 459 13.82 -4.01 -2.08
C THR A 459 13.71 -2.71 -1.30
N GLN A 460 12.70 -1.90 -1.59
CA GLN A 460 12.46 -0.57 -1.02
C GLN A 460 13.77 0.22 -0.82
N PRO A 461 14.56 0.40 -1.91
CA PRO A 461 15.88 0.97 -1.77
C PRO A 461 15.77 2.42 -1.27
N PRO A 462 16.75 2.89 -0.47
CA PRO A 462 16.83 4.29 -0.08
C PRO A 462 16.83 5.22 -1.29
N THR A 463 16.37 6.46 -1.12
CA THR A 463 16.19 7.46 -2.18
C THR A 463 17.38 7.56 -3.14
N LEU A 464 18.60 7.63 -2.62
CA LEU A 464 19.81 7.77 -3.44
C LEU A 464 20.04 6.55 -4.34
N LEU A 465 19.85 5.34 -3.79
CA LEU A 465 19.97 4.11 -4.56
C LEU A 465 18.85 3.97 -5.58
N ARG A 466 17.62 4.37 -5.23
CA ARG A 466 16.49 4.44 -6.16
C ARG A 466 16.79 5.34 -7.34
N ALA A 467 17.34 6.52 -7.10
CA ALA A 467 17.76 7.45 -8.15
C ALA A 467 18.82 6.85 -9.07
N ALA A 468 19.82 6.17 -8.51
CA ALA A 468 20.87 5.52 -9.30
C ALA A 468 20.33 4.37 -10.18
N LEU A 469 19.40 3.57 -9.66
CA LEU A 469 18.73 2.51 -10.43
C LEU A 469 17.86 3.08 -11.55
N LEU A 470 17.10 4.14 -11.27
CA LEU A 470 16.29 4.83 -12.27
C LEU A 470 17.14 5.52 -13.35
N GLU A 471 18.25 6.14 -12.97
CA GLU A 471 19.21 6.73 -13.93
C GLU A 471 19.72 5.68 -14.91
N THR A 472 20.15 4.52 -14.41
CA THR A 472 20.58 3.41 -15.26
C THR A 472 19.46 2.92 -16.16
N ALA A 473 18.24 2.79 -15.63
CA ALA A 473 17.08 2.35 -16.39
C ALA A 473 16.69 3.34 -17.51
N PHE A 474 16.78 4.65 -17.27
CA PHE A 474 16.55 5.65 -18.32
C PHE A 474 17.59 5.58 -19.43
N VAL A 475 18.87 5.35 -19.11
CA VAL A 475 19.90 5.15 -20.14
C VAL A 475 19.66 3.86 -20.93
N GLU A 476 19.23 2.78 -20.28
CA GLU A 476 18.86 1.53 -20.96
C GLU A 476 17.71 1.69 -21.96
N ASP A 477 16.70 2.47 -21.59
CA ASP A 477 15.51 2.68 -22.43
C ASP A 477 15.69 3.82 -23.45
N GLY A 478 16.90 4.40 -23.55
CA GLY A 478 17.22 5.45 -24.52
C GLY A 478 16.62 6.81 -24.18
N LEU A 479 16.51 7.14 -22.89
CA LEU A 479 15.94 8.37 -22.35
C LEU A 479 17.02 9.22 -21.62
N PRO A 480 18.10 9.64 -22.32
CA PRO A 480 19.23 10.34 -21.70
C PRO A 480 18.83 11.66 -21.02
N GLU A 481 17.77 12.34 -21.50
CA GLU A 481 17.27 13.57 -20.89
C GLU A 481 16.69 13.35 -19.48
N TYR A 482 16.13 12.17 -19.21
CA TYR A 482 15.64 11.80 -17.87
C TYR A 482 16.77 11.36 -16.94
N ALA A 483 17.76 10.65 -17.48
CA ALA A 483 18.98 10.33 -16.75
C ALA A 483 19.73 11.61 -16.34
N ASP A 484 19.91 12.57 -17.27
CA ASP A 484 20.54 13.86 -17.00
C ASP A 484 19.72 14.70 -16.02
N ALA A 485 18.38 14.65 -16.08
CA ALA A 485 17.53 15.34 -15.11
C ALA A 485 17.74 14.86 -13.67
N ILE A 486 18.03 13.57 -13.44
CA ILE A 486 18.39 13.06 -12.10
C ILE A 486 19.69 13.71 -11.61
N HIS A 487 20.70 13.83 -12.47
CA HIS A 487 21.99 14.44 -12.09
C HIS A 487 21.88 15.96 -11.87
N GLN A 488 21.22 16.66 -12.79
CA GLN A 488 21.28 18.13 -12.85
C GLN A 488 20.20 18.82 -12.01
N ARG A 489 18.98 18.28 -12.00
CA ARG A 489 17.82 18.93 -11.35
C ARG A 489 17.68 18.51 -9.88
N LEU A 490 17.95 17.25 -9.57
CA LEU A 490 17.79 16.74 -8.19
C LEU A 490 19.03 16.96 -7.33
N GLY A 491 20.18 17.32 -7.92
CA GLY A 491 21.42 17.60 -7.18
C GLY A 491 21.96 16.42 -6.38
N LEU A 492 21.55 15.19 -6.71
CA LEU A 492 21.94 13.98 -5.99
C LEU A 492 23.32 13.48 -6.44
N GLU A 493 24.18 13.17 -5.48
CA GLU A 493 25.46 12.54 -5.75
C GLU A 493 25.32 11.02 -5.85
N LEU A 494 24.95 10.55 -7.03
CA LEU A 494 24.72 9.13 -7.25
C LEU A 494 25.99 8.30 -7.03
N PRO A 495 25.89 7.08 -6.44
CA PRO A 495 27.02 6.17 -6.25
C PRO A 495 27.70 5.75 -7.57
N TRP A 496 27.00 5.89 -8.69
CA TRP A 496 27.57 5.72 -10.03
C TRP A 496 26.92 6.62 -11.06
N ARG A 497 27.55 6.71 -12.22
CA ARG A 497 26.98 7.28 -13.45
C ARG A 497 26.98 6.23 -14.55
N THR A 498 25.86 6.04 -15.23
CA THR A 498 25.81 5.16 -16.40
C THR A 498 26.47 5.86 -17.58
N LEU A 499 27.50 5.24 -18.15
CA LEU A 499 28.25 5.79 -19.28
C LEU A 499 27.58 5.45 -20.61
N TRP A 500 27.11 4.21 -20.74
CA TRP A 500 26.37 3.70 -21.89
C TRP A 500 25.67 2.39 -21.54
N SER A 501 24.66 2.05 -22.34
CA SER A 501 23.98 0.75 -22.35
C SER A 501 23.90 0.23 -23.78
N LEU A 502 24.05 -1.08 -23.95
CA LEU A 502 24.07 -1.76 -25.23
C LEU A 502 23.12 -2.97 -25.19
N PRO A 503 21.99 -2.96 -25.94
CA PRO A 503 20.96 -3.99 -25.88
C PRO A 503 21.33 -5.22 -26.74
N VAL A 504 22.41 -5.91 -26.36
CA VAL A 504 22.89 -7.13 -27.03
C VAL A 504 22.57 -8.36 -26.17
N PRO A 505 21.67 -9.25 -26.61
CA PRO A 505 21.32 -10.44 -25.84
C PRO A 505 22.41 -11.51 -25.90
N GLY A 506 22.37 -12.46 -24.97
CA GLY A 506 23.22 -13.66 -25.00
C GLY A 506 24.68 -13.41 -24.65
N ILE A 507 25.01 -12.32 -23.96
CA ILE A 507 26.36 -12.05 -23.49
C ILE A 507 26.74 -13.07 -22.40
N SER A 508 27.76 -13.88 -22.67
CA SER A 508 28.22 -14.95 -21.77
C SER A 508 29.43 -14.55 -20.92
N ALA A 509 30.18 -13.53 -21.34
CA ALA A 509 31.31 -13.00 -20.59
C ALA A 509 31.59 -11.54 -20.96
N VAL A 510 32.13 -10.78 -20.01
CA VAL A 510 32.64 -9.43 -20.24
C VAL A 510 34.03 -9.29 -19.62
N THR A 511 34.87 -8.47 -20.22
CA THR A 511 36.15 -8.06 -19.61
C THR A 511 36.51 -6.65 -20.05
N VAL A 512 37.13 -5.91 -19.15
CA VAL A 512 37.76 -4.62 -19.48
C VAL A 512 39.16 -4.86 -20.04
N GLY A 513 39.59 -3.99 -20.95
CA GLY A 513 40.93 -4.01 -21.54
C GLY A 513 41.34 -2.63 -22.02
N SER A 514 42.52 -2.57 -22.63
CA SER A 514 43.06 -1.35 -23.23
C SER A 514 43.65 -1.65 -24.61
N LEU A 515 43.34 -0.79 -25.58
CA LEU A 515 43.90 -0.84 -26.92
C LEU A 515 45.10 0.13 -26.99
N PRO A 516 46.35 -0.36 -27.03
CA PRO A 516 47.53 0.49 -27.09
C PRO A 516 47.64 1.20 -28.44
N HIS A 517 48.05 2.47 -28.40
CA HIS A 517 48.29 3.30 -29.56
C HIS A 517 49.79 3.49 -29.80
N PRO A 518 50.25 3.72 -31.05
CA PRO A 518 51.67 3.90 -31.37
C PRO A 518 52.32 5.11 -30.67
N ASP A 519 51.52 6.09 -30.26
CA ASP A 519 51.95 7.29 -29.53
C ASP A 519 52.14 7.04 -28.02
N GLY A 520 51.93 5.80 -27.56
CA GLY A 520 52.07 5.40 -26.16
C GLY A 520 50.81 5.63 -25.32
N THR A 521 49.74 6.19 -25.89
CA THR A 521 48.43 6.24 -25.22
C THR A 521 47.70 4.90 -25.33
N ALA A 522 46.64 4.70 -24.54
CA ALA A 522 45.81 3.51 -24.65
C ALA A 522 44.33 3.88 -24.47
N THR A 523 43.47 3.32 -25.33
CA THR A 523 42.03 3.53 -25.25
C THR A 523 41.41 2.41 -24.41
N PRO A 524 40.68 2.73 -23.32
CA PRO A 524 40.01 1.71 -22.54
C PRO A 524 38.83 1.13 -23.33
N VAL A 525 38.73 -0.20 -23.38
CA VAL A 525 37.73 -0.94 -24.15
C VAL A 525 36.99 -1.95 -23.28
N ALA A 526 35.71 -2.14 -23.57
CA ALA A 526 34.88 -3.23 -23.10
C ALA A 526 34.89 -4.35 -24.15
N VAL A 527 35.14 -5.57 -23.72
CA VAL A 527 35.14 -6.77 -24.57
C VAL A 527 34.01 -7.66 -24.12
N LEU A 528 33.09 -7.96 -25.04
CA LEU A 528 31.87 -8.72 -24.79
C LEU A 528 31.92 -10.02 -25.60
N VAL A 529 31.70 -11.16 -24.96
CA VAL A 529 31.50 -12.44 -25.65
C VAL A 529 30.02 -12.62 -25.92
N VAL A 530 29.65 -12.63 -27.20
CA VAL A 530 28.27 -12.58 -27.71
C VAL A 530 28.00 -13.76 -28.66
N PRO A 531 26.74 -14.07 -29.02
CA PRO A 531 26.44 -15.10 -29.99
C PRO A 531 27.08 -14.84 -31.37
N ALA A 532 27.43 -15.92 -32.09
CA ALA A 532 27.86 -15.80 -33.47
C ALA A 532 26.76 -15.15 -34.33
N GLY A 533 27.15 -14.19 -35.18
CA GLY A 533 26.21 -13.42 -36.01
C GLY A 533 25.69 -12.13 -35.38
N THR A 534 26.07 -11.79 -34.15
CA THR A 534 25.83 -10.45 -33.59
C THR A 534 26.49 -9.38 -34.49
N PRO A 535 25.75 -8.36 -34.94
CA PRO A 535 26.30 -7.31 -35.79
C PRO A 535 27.53 -6.63 -35.16
N GLY A 536 28.60 -6.48 -35.92
CA GLY A 536 29.86 -5.88 -35.47
C GLY A 536 30.76 -6.79 -34.62
N ALA A 537 30.35 -8.03 -34.33
CA ALA A 537 31.15 -8.98 -33.56
C ALA A 537 32.05 -9.84 -34.49
N ARG A 538 33.24 -10.19 -34.00
CA ARG A 538 34.20 -11.06 -34.71
C ARG A 538 34.18 -12.48 -34.15
N PRO A 539 34.12 -13.54 -34.97
CA PRO A 539 34.09 -14.92 -34.49
C PRO A 539 35.32 -15.27 -33.64
N VAL A 540 35.12 -16.06 -32.59
CA VAL A 540 36.19 -16.55 -31.71
C VAL A 540 36.69 -17.90 -32.22
N GLY A 541 37.81 -17.93 -32.94
CA GLY A 541 38.38 -19.17 -33.48
C GLY A 541 39.18 -18.94 -34.76
N GLY A 542 39.97 -19.93 -35.17
CA GLY A 542 40.70 -19.86 -36.45
C GLY A 542 39.74 -19.91 -37.64
N PRO A 543 40.14 -19.41 -38.83
CA PRO A 543 39.31 -19.51 -40.03
C PRO A 543 38.98 -20.99 -40.33
N GLY A 544 37.70 -21.37 -40.18
CA GLY A 544 37.21 -22.74 -40.42
C GLY A 544 36.65 -23.48 -39.18
N GLU A 545 36.71 -22.89 -37.98
CA GLU A 545 36.02 -23.42 -36.79
C GLU A 545 34.60 -22.83 -36.68
N ASP A 546 33.58 -23.68 -36.62
CA ASP A 546 32.19 -23.30 -36.33
C ASP A 546 32.05 -22.88 -34.85
N SER A 547 32.57 -21.71 -34.52
CA SER A 547 32.44 -21.15 -33.19
C SER A 547 31.06 -20.51 -33.02
N ARG A 548 30.35 -20.94 -31.97
CA ARG A 548 29.04 -20.37 -31.61
C ARG A 548 29.14 -18.99 -30.92
N ALA A 549 30.36 -18.50 -30.67
CA ALA A 549 30.63 -17.25 -29.97
C ALA A 549 31.45 -16.28 -30.83
N ALA A 550 31.18 -15.00 -30.67
CA ALA A 550 31.90 -13.88 -31.26
C ALA A 550 32.30 -12.86 -30.17
N VAL A 551 33.26 -11.99 -30.49
CA VAL A 551 33.73 -10.91 -29.62
C VAL A 551 33.27 -9.59 -30.21
N LEU A 552 32.56 -8.81 -29.41
CA LEU A 552 32.23 -7.43 -29.69
C LEU A 552 33.11 -6.52 -28.82
N VAL A 553 33.77 -5.56 -29.45
CA VAL A 553 34.64 -4.59 -28.76
C VAL A 553 33.95 -3.23 -28.79
N HIS A 554 33.86 -2.59 -27.62
CA HIS A 554 33.23 -1.29 -27.46
C HIS A 554 34.10 -0.36 -26.62
N GLY A 555 33.95 0.96 -26.77
CA GLY A 555 34.70 1.92 -25.97
C GLY A 555 34.22 1.87 -24.52
N LEU A 556 35.13 1.73 -23.55
CA LEU A 556 34.72 1.57 -22.15
C LEU A 556 34.09 2.86 -21.60
N VAL A 557 34.57 4.03 -22.03
CA VAL A 557 34.16 5.34 -21.50
C VAL A 557 33.05 6.00 -22.34
N GLY A 558 32.78 5.51 -23.54
CA GLY A 558 31.77 6.07 -24.43
C GLY A 558 31.77 5.43 -25.81
N PRO A 559 30.75 5.71 -26.63
CA PRO A 559 30.51 5.04 -27.91
C PRO A 559 31.41 5.52 -29.06
N GLY A 560 32.64 5.96 -28.77
CA GLY A 560 33.57 6.39 -29.80
C GLY A 560 33.81 5.30 -30.84
N ASP A 561 33.89 5.69 -32.11
CA ASP A 561 34.21 4.77 -33.20
C ASP A 561 35.63 4.23 -33.01
N LEU A 562 35.73 2.97 -32.61
CA LEU A 562 37.00 2.27 -32.44
C LEU A 562 37.52 1.70 -33.77
N GLY A 563 36.74 1.79 -34.85
CA GLY A 563 37.03 1.14 -36.12
C GLY A 563 37.06 -0.38 -36.01
N ASP A 564 37.71 -1.02 -36.98
CA ASP A 564 37.82 -2.47 -37.07
C ASP A 564 38.97 -2.99 -36.15
N VAL A 565 38.67 -3.14 -34.86
CA VAL A 565 39.66 -3.55 -33.84
C VAL A 565 39.92 -5.05 -33.87
N ASP A 566 41.21 -5.44 -33.96
CA ASP A 566 41.63 -6.82 -33.71
C ASP A 566 41.64 -7.15 -32.21
N PRO A 567 40.77 -8.08 -31.72
CA PRO A 567 40.74 -8.45 -30.31
C PRO A 567 42.08 -8.98 -29.78
N ALA A 568 42.96 -9.48 -30.65
CA ALA A 568 44.29 -9.94 -30.26
C ALA A 568 45.22 -8.81 -29.78
N LEU A 569 44.91 -7.54 -30.14
CA LEU A 569 45.69 -6.37 -29.74
C LEU A 569 45.25 -5.80 -28.38
N ILE A 570 44.17 -6.32 -27.80
CA ILE A 570 43.62 -5.82 -26.53
C ILE A 570 44.42 -6.39 -25.36
N VAL A 571 45.00 -5.48 -24.56
CA VAL A 571 45.73 -5.84 -23.34
C VAL A 571 44.78 -5.79 -22.15
N ARG A 572 44.74 -6.87 -21.36
CA ARG A 572 43.93 -6.93 -20.12
C ARG A 572 44.75 -6.44 -18.92
N PRO A 573 44.10 -5.84 -17.89
CA PRO A 573 44.78 -5.53 -16.64
C PRO A 573 45.34 -6.80 -15.99
N SER A 574 46.58 -6.74 -15.50
CA SER A 574 47.21 -7.84 -14.77
C SER A 574 46.53 -8.09 -13.42
N GLU A 575 46.70 -9.28 -12.83
CA GLU A 575 46.20 -9.56 -11.49
C GLU A 575 46.78 -8.62 -10.43
N GLU A 576 48.06 -8.25 -10.56
CA GLU A 576 48.70 -7.25 -9.69
C GLU A 576 48.03 -5.88 -9.81
N GLN A 577 47.71 -5.43 -11.04
CA GLN A 577 47.00 -4.17 -11.26
C GLN A 577 45.59 -4.21 -10.65
N ARG A 578 44.88 -5.34 -10.77
CA ARG A 578 43.54 -5.52 -10.18
C ARG A 578 43.58 -5.61 -8.65
N ALA A 579 44.62 -6.23 -8.08
CA ALA A 579 44.81 -6.32 -6.65
C ALA A 579 45.19 -4.97 -6.03
N ALA A 580 45.95 -4.14 -6.76
CA ALA A 580 46.34 -2.80 -6.35
C ALA A 580 45.24 -1.74 -6.57
N ALA A 581 44.20 -2.04 -7.35
CA ALA A 581 43.10 -1.12 -7.60
C ALA A 581 42.35 -0.77 -6.31
N PRO A 582 41.92 0.49 -6.12
CA PRO A 582 41.29 0.94 -4.87
C PRO A 582 39.93 0.31 -4.61
N LEU A 583 39.27 -0.21 -5.66
CA LEU A 583 37.96 -0.82 -5.58
C LEU A 583 38.03 -2.33 -5.77
N GLY A 584 37.14 -3.06 -5.10
CA GLY A 584 36.92 -4.48 -5.30
C GLY A 584 35.48 -4.78 -5.70
N LEU A 585 35.28 -5.97 -6.27
CA LEU A 585 34.00 -6.41 -6.82
C LEU A 585 33.60 -7.74 -6.16
N SER A 586 32.35 -7.83 -5.74
CA SER A 586 31.70 -9.10 -5.38
C SER A 586 30.36 -9.22 -6.09
N ARG A 587 29.99 -10.46 -6.44
CA ARG A 587 28.81 -10.75 -7.26
C ARG A 587 28.04 -11.94 -6.68
N GLY A 588 26.75 -11.74 -6.42
CA GLY A 588 25.75 -12.78 -6.22
C GLY A 588 24.96 -13.08 -7.51
N ALA A 589 23.86 -13.81 -7.41
CA ALA A 589 23.02 -14.09 -8.58
C ALA A 589 22.29 -12.83 -9.09
N ASP A 590 21.74 -12.05 -8.16
CA ASP A 590 20.85 -10.91 -8.37
C ASP A 590 21.36 -9.59 -7.76
N TYR A 591 22.49 -9.63 -7.06
CA TYR A 591 23.16 -8.46 -6.52
C TYR A 591 24.63 -8.38 -6.94
N LEU A 592 25.15 -7.16 -7.04
CA LEU A 592 26.56 -6.87 -7.29
C LEU A 592 27.00 -5.74 -6.36
N ARG A 593 28.10 -5.93 -5.64
CA ARG A 593 28.64 -4.93 -4.72
C ARG A 593 30.04 -4.52 -5.13
N VAL A 594 30.26 -3.22 -5.15
CA VAL A 594 31.59 -2.61 -5.26
C VAL A 594 31.96 -2.05 -3.90
N TRP A 595 33.14 -2.40 -3.41
CA TRP A 595 33.64 -1.89 -2.13
C TRP A 595 34.95 -1.13 -2.30
N ALA A 596 35.21 -0.17 -1.42
CA ALA A 596 36.52 0.42 -1.26
C ALA A 596 37.42 -0.54 -0.49
N ARG A 597 38.62 -0.83 -1.00
CA ARG A 597 39.54 -1.77 -0.35
C ARG A 597 40.20 -1.19 0.91
N ALA A 598 40.32 0.13 0.99
CA ALA A 598 40.99 0.83 2.08
C ALA A 598 40.30 0.62 3.44
N ASP A 599 38.97 0.65 3.45
CA ASP A 599 38.10 0.61 4.63
C ASP A 599 37.08 -0.55 4.59
N GLN A 600 36.98 -1.28 3.47
CA GLN A 600 36.02 -2.36 3.23
C GLN A 600 34.55 -1.89 3.19
N GLU A 601 34.30 -0.61 2.93
CA GLU A 601 32.94 -0.08 2.81
C GLU A 601 32.35 -0.33 1.43
N VAL A 602 31.04 -0.62 1.36
CA VAL A 602 30.32 -0.78 0.10
C VAL A 602 30.02 0.60 -0.49
N VAL A 603 30.69 0.95 -1.59
CA VAL A 603 30.52 2.23 -2.29
C VAL A 603 29.42 2.18 -3.35
N ALA A 604 29.07 0.99 -3.83
CA ALA A 604 27.93 0.80 -4.72
C ALA A 604 27.31 -0.60 -4.53
N ALA A 605 25.99 -0.65 -4.44
CA ALA A 605 25.21 -1.88 -4.41
C ALA A 605 24.19 -1.86 -5.56
N LEU A 606 24.35 -2.76 -6.51
CA LEU A 606 23.46 -2.90 -7.65
C LEU A 606 22.55 -4.11 -7.44
N ILE A 607 21.28 -3.90 -7.74
CA ILE A 607 20.26 -4.93 -7.72
C ILE A 607 19.63 -4.91 -9.10
N SER A 608 19.49 -6.09 -9.72
CA SER A 608 18.82 -6.21 -11.01
C SER A 608 17.57 -7.08 -10.87
N ASP A 609 16.58 -6.77 -11.69
CA ASP A 609 15.39 -7.59 -11.93
C ASP A 609 15.68 -8.79 -12.85
N THR A 610 16.86 -8.85 -13.45
CA THR A 610 17.37 -9.99 -14.21
C THR A 610 18.73 -10.45 -13.67
N PRO A 611 19.05 -11.74 -13.66
CA PRO A 611 20.35 -12.21 -13.17
C PRO A 611 21.53 -11.58 -13.91
N PHE A 612 22.62 -11.33 -13.20
CA PHE A 612 23.88 -10.89 -13.80
C PHE A 612 24.56 -12.06 -14.52
N THR A 613 24.80 -11.94 -15.82
CA THR A 613 25.48 -12.97 -16.61
C THR A 613 26.99 -12.86 -16.52
N ALA A 614 27.53 -11.64 -16.45
CA ALA A 614 28.95 -11.38 -16.27
C ALA A 614 29.20 -9.97 -15.71
N ALA A 615 30.34 -9.77 -15.05
CA ALA A 615 30.79 -8.45 -14.60
C ALA A 615 32.32 -8.40 -14.52
N ASP A 616 32.89 -7.22 -14.77
CA ASP A 616 34.30 -6.91 -14.60
C ASP A 616 34.47 -5.45 -14.14
N LEU A 617 35.53 -5.16 -13.38
CA LEU A 617 35.80 -3.82 -12.84
C LEU A 617 37.18 -3.35 -13.31
N SER A 618 37.22 -2.16 -13.93
CA SER A 618 38.49 -1.54 -14.33
C SER A 618 39.25 -0.98 -13.12
N PRO A 619 40.59 -0.91 -13.19
CA PRO A 619 41.39 -0.26 -12.15
C PRO A 619 40.97 1.20 -11.87
N ASP A 620 40.45 1.89 -12.89
CA ASP A 620 39.98 3.28 -12.82
C ASP A 620 38.52 3.40 -12.32
N GLY A 621 37.93 2.32 -11.81
CA GLY A 621 36.60 2.32 -11.20
C GLY A 621 35.43 2.34 -12.19
N ILE A 622 35.61 1.79 -13.40
CA ILE A 622 34.51 1.56 -14.34
C ILE A 622 34.04 0.11 -14.24
N LEU A 623 32.81 -0.08 -13.78
CA LEU A 623 32.14 -1.36 -13.71
C LEU A 623 31.50 -1.67 -15.07
N LEU A 624 31.99 -2.73 -15.73
CA LEU A 624 31.38 -3.31 -16.92
C LEU A 624 30.54 -4.51 -16.50
N LEU A 625 29.27 -4.55 -16.85
CA LEU A 625 28.41 -5.66 -16.46
C LEU A 625 27.42 -6.03 -17.55
N ALA A 626 26.99 -7.30 -17.54
CA ALA A 626 26.02 -7.85 -18.47
C ALA A 626 24.88 -8.56 -17.75
N THR A 627 23.71 -8.46 -18.36
CA THR A 627 22.44 -9.08 -17.97
C THR A 627 21.79 -9.65 -19.23
N GLU A 628 20.65 -10.33 -19.10
CA GLU A 628 19.88 -10.79 -20.27
C GLU A 628 19.46 -9.63 -21.19
N ARG A 629 19.38 -8.41 -20.66
CA ARG A 629 19.03 -7.20 -21.41
C ARG A 629 20.17 -6.62 -22.23
N GLY A 630 21.42 -6.97 -21.93
CA GLY A 630 22.57 -6.36 -22.57
C GLY A 630 23.73 -6.04 -21.63
N ALA A 631 24.70 -5.30 -22.17
CA ALA A 631 25.87 -4.80 -21.45
C ALA A 631 25.72 -3.33 -21.10
N LYS A 632 26.33 -2.91 -20.00
CA LYS A 632 26.43 -1.50 -19.60
C LYS A 632 27.74 -1.23 -18.87
N ALA A 633 28.22 0.00 -18.99
CA ALA A 633 29.37 0.49 -18.24
C ALA A 633 28.95 1.61 -17.30
N LEU A 634 29.35 1.49 -16.04
CA LEU A 634 29.04 2.44 -14.96
C LEU A 634 30.34 2.97 -14.38
N ARG A 635 30.46 4.28 -14.25
CA ARG A 635 31.56 4.89 -13.49
C ARG A 635 31.16 4.95 -12.03
N ILE A 636 31.86 4.18 -11.19
CA ILE A 636 31.66 4.21 -9.74
C ILE A 636 32.29 5.48 -9.18
N ARG A 637 31.56 6.20 -8.34
CA ARG A 637 32.13 7.31 -7.56
C ARG A 637 32.75 6.71 -6.30
N ALA A 638 34.00 7.04 -6.01
CA ALA A 638 34.56 6.72 -4.70
C ALA A 638 33.80 7.51 -3.63
N ALA A 639 33.45 6.87 -2.51
CA ALA A 639 32.81 7.57 -1.41
C ALA A 639 33.73 8.70 -0.92
N ASP A 640 33.20 9.92 -0.85
CA ASP A 640 33.85 10.99 -0.10
C ASP A 640 33.68 10.63 1.40
N PRO A 641 34.74 10.61 2.23
CA PRO A 641 34.69 10.14 3.63
C PRO A 641 33.88 11.05 4.58
N GLY A 642 32.88 11.79 4.09
CA GLY A 642 32.14 12.82 4.82
C GLY A 642 30.67 12.56 5.11
N ILE A 643 30.10 11.41 4.71
CA ILE A 643 28.65 11.12 4.90
C ILE A 643 28.47 9.83 5.70
N ALA A 644 28.96 9.85 6.94
CA ALA A 644 28.55 8.92 7.99
C ALA A 644 28.11 9.76 9.19
N SER A 645 26.85 10.19 9.17
CA SER A 645 26.04 10.54 10.35
C SER A 645 24.58 10.35 10.01
#